data_AF-D6PB92-F1
#
_entry.id   AF-D6PB92-F1
#
_cell.length_a   1.000
_cell.length_b   1.000
_cell.length_c   1.000
_cell.angle_alpha   90.00
_cell.angle_beta   90.00
_cell.angle_gamma   90.00
#
_symmetry.space_group_name_H-M   'P 1'
#
loop_
_entity.id
_entity.type
_entity.pdbx_description
1 polymer ?
#
loop_
_entity_poly.entity_id
_entity_poly.type
_entity_poly.pdbx_seq_one_letter_code
_entity_poly.pdbx_strand_id
1 'polypeptide(L)'
;MLKFKETEIDLGYLINMGNLNRKKLVPVFDVQTGNWIIPQETDEEVEIKGWGPLSRVSLIGPLLLFSIAVSSIDTESIALQAQWIVLMLIPIGIIIKEVLDEKEASSIGRMIAIWLMVIVASPVSLKLNFAASQVDTLIINGVLFDLFLLSGPLIVSAMLTKKGINKDSLDESADIGTLVGLLALGFIDSSGGLLLITMYILVFSRSLKHRQNGLLAFAPIVLFLFQGRFAWDSSIIYSLLQMVDISSYDPNEISILGMTRFSCLILTLTSLIILGKGVIEGRSGLKENQIQTPMVMPSVWLAIGLAGVLTEVGWLFVVLTILLSLYSWLSGRIELIPWSPFFMFFSILIGISSSTTLEGLSSGQVLSNSFLFTGFFTLILNQMSSSGVLYKWSPEIGSSTPVLDSALDLSSVEGRSQMDNYSRILAILCLTLSWSTVYGIGTIIGSVWITRETFTKGQKYALLALPLLYCFAVGNLISQLDIVSDSFENSIIGFTLIAGGIWMTYLATKSEIVWSWSIFEWEDEAEYFAWIDRLGMISVAYFLIGVGWIVGVAEIVTNAQSITLFSIWAVYLVGIAIQGFREETEAPWRRGIGSFGSLFSIFMLSLSIETELFRYVLWMLLGIVAFGFGILYMNRLGEGTMVFEQPATQVPQALMPQQNYVQEPVEVPVQKTVEEAIEEPVEETEEDHDEFDSELEQAFEEMDSTVEPEVKDLPIAKPIERAPQKQEFVMPAPVKQSLFDVKLDPSVMAVIHQRIAMTPHIGFRPVVNVQKNGNINLTFEKI
;
A
#
# COMPACT_ATOMS: atom_id res chain seq x y z
N MET A 1 61.38 40.02 3.82
CA MET A 1 62.18 39.12 4.69
C MET A 1 62.50 39.87 5.99
N LEU A 2 62.42 39.19 7.15
CA LEU A 2 62.69 39.66 8.53
C LEU A 2 61.52 40.32 9.33
N LYS A 3 60.44 39.56 9.58
CA LYS A 3 59.62 39.67 10.82
C LYS A 3 59.56 38.34 11.61
N PHE A 4 60.41 37.36 11.27
CA PHE A 4 60.45 36.03 11.89
C PHE A 4 61.39 35.91 13.09
N LYS A 5 62.01 37.02 13.54
CA LYS A 5 63.02 36.96 14.61
C LYS A 5 62.41 36.84 16.01
N GLU A 6 61.12 37.15 16.16
CA GLU A 6 60.42 37.16 17.46
C GLU A 6 59.21 36.22 17.52
N THR A 7 58.77 35.65 16.39
CA THR A 7 57.64 34.74 16.31
C THR A 7 58.06 33.40 15.72
N GLU A 8 57.94 32.35 16.53
CA GLU A 8 58.24 30.97 16.13
C GLU A 8 57.25 30.49 15.06
N ILE A 9 57.74 29.73 14.08
CA ILE A 9 56.92 29.29 12.93
C ILE A 9 55.87 28.27 13.40
N ASP A 10 54.62 28.64 13.17
CA ASP A 10 53.42 27.88 13.49
C ASP A 10 52.83 27.24 12.22
N LEU A 11 52.32 26.00 12.29
CA LEU A 11 51.56 25.36 11.23
C LEU A 11 50.40 26.22 10.71
N GLY A 12 49.71 26.94 11.59
CA GLY A 12 48.63 27.86 11.18
C GLY A 12 49.14 28.98 10.27
N TYR A 13 50.34 29.48 10.54
CA TYR A 13 51.01 30.46 9.70
C TYR A 13 51.36 29.88 8.33
N LEU A 14 51.88 28.64 8.29
CA LEU A 14 52.22 27.95 7.03
C LEU A 14 50.99 27.66 6.17
N ILE A 15 49.89 27.19 6.78
CA ILE A 15 48.63 26.88 6.09
C ILE A 15 47.97 28.16 5.56
N ASN A 16 47.92 29.21 6.38
CA ASN A 16 47.36 30.49 5.95
C ASN A 16 48.22 31.15 4.86
N MET A 17 49.55 31.05 4.95
CA MET A 17 50.45 31.50 3.90
C MET A 17 50.24 30.70 2.59
N GLY A 18 50.07 29.38 2.68
CA GLY A 18 49.74 28.54 1.53
C GLY A 18 48.39 28.88 0.88
N ASN A 19 47.36 29.12 1.70
CA ASN A 19 46.03 29.52 1.24
C ASN A 19 46.02 30.92 0.61
N LEU A 20 46.75 31.88 1.18
CA LEU A 20 46.93 33.21 0.60
C LEU A 20 47.62 33.11 -0.78
N ASN A 21 48.70 32.35 -0.87
CA ASN A 21 49.40 32.14 -2.14
C ASN A 21 48.53 31.39 -3.17
N ARG A 22 47.68 30.45 -2.73
CA ARG A 22 46.71 29.79 -3.61
C ARG A 22 45.65 30.76 -4.13
N LYS A 23 45.08 31.60 -3.27
CA LYS A 23 44.09 32.62 -3.70
C LYS A 23 44.67 33.64 -4.69
N LYS A 24 45.98 33.92 -4.60
CA LYS A 24 46.69 34.77 -5.58
C LYS A 24 46.87 34.12 -6.96
N LEU A 25 46.84 32.79 -7.04
CA LEU A 25 47.13 32.03 -8.27
C LEU A 25 45.88 31.47 -8.96
N VAL A 26 44.73 31.44 -8.28
CA VAL A 26 43.48 30.94 -8.84
C VAL A 26 42.74 32.10 -9.51
N PRO A 27 42.53 32.07 -10.85
CA PRO A 27 41.73 33.08 -11.50
C PRO A 27 40.28 33.00 -10.99
N VAL A 28 39.72 34.15 -10.61
CA VAL A 28 38.34 34.26 -10.14
C VAL A 28 37.52 34.81 -11.30
N PHE A 29 36.36 34.19 -11.55
CA PHE A 29 35.44 34.64 -12.59
C PHE A 29 34.71 35.89 -12.11
N ASP A 30 34.91 37.01 -12.80
CA ASP A 30 34.18 38.24 -12.52
C ASP A 30 32.89 38.30 -13.34
N VAL A 31 31.77 38.25 -12.61
CA VAL A 31 30.41 38.21 -13.17
C VAL A 31 30.07 39.50 -13.90
N GLN A 32 30.70 40.64 -13.56
CA GLN A 32 30.40 41.92 -14.21
C GLN A 32 31.16 42.10 -15.52
N THR A 33 32.41 41.62 -15.59
CA THR A 33 33.25 41.75 -16.79
C THR A 33 33.25 40.52 -17.68
N GLY A 34 32.69 39.38 -17.22
CA GLY A 34 32.59 38.14 -17.96
C GLY A 34 33.93 37.44 -18.21
N ASN A 35 35.00 37.91 -17.56
CA ASN A 35 36.37 37.44 -17.74
C ASN A 35 36.91 36.78 -16.48
N TRP A 36 37.83 35.84 -16.68
CA TRP A 36 38.65 35.29 -15.61
C TRP A 36 39.77 36.27 -15.27
N ILE A 37 39.67 36.90 -14.10
CA ILE A 37 40.70 37.83 -13.61
C ILE A 37 41.53 37.17 -12.52
N ILE A 38 42.85 37.32 -12.65
CA ILE A 38 43.78 37.02 -11.56
C ILE A 38 43.72 38.24 -10.64
N PRO A 39 43.32 38.09 -9.36
CA PRO A 39 43.28 39.22 -8.43
C PRO A 39 44.67 39.88 -8.36
N GLN A 40 44.76 41.15 -8.74
CA GLN A 40 46.01 41.92 -8.56
C GLN A 40 46.25 42.16 -7.07
N GLU A 41 47.53 42.21 -6.68
CA GLU A 41 47.94 42.40 -5.29
C GLU A 41 47.31 43.66 -4.70
N THR A 42 46.35 43.50 -3.79
CA THR A 42 45.99 44.56 -2.86
C THR A 42 47.10 44.67 -1.83
N ASP A 43 47.70 45.86 -1.69
CA ASP A 43 48.73 46.23 -0.71
C ASP A 43 48.25 46.20 0.76
N GLU A 44 47.12 45.57 1.05
CA GLU A 44 46.70 45.33 2.43
C GLU A 44 47.56 44.20 3.00
N GLU A 45 48.48 44.55 3.91
CA GLU A 45 49.21 43.59 4.74
C GLU A 45 48.19 42.78 5.57
N VAL A 46 47.68 41.69 5.01
CA VAL A 46 46.83 40.75 5.74
C VAL A 46 47.70 40.13 6.83
N GLU A 47 47.46 40.51 8.09
CA GLU A 47 48.13 39.89 9.23
C GLU A 47 47.82 38.39 9.24
N ILE A 48 48.84 37.58 8.93
CA ILE A 48 48.75 36.13 8.95
C ILE A 48 48.69 35.69 10.41
N LYS A 49 47.47 35.42 10.88
CA LYS A 49 47.24 34.94 12.24
C LYS A 49 47.65 33.47 12.37
N GLY A 50 48.48 33.17 13.37
CA GLY A 50 48.82 31.80 13.79
C GLY A 50 47.69 31.15 14.58
N TRP A 51 47.76 29.83 14.75
CA TRP A 51 46.82 29.05 15.52
C TRP A 51 47.19 28.91 17.01
N GLY A 52 48.43 29.24 17.38
CA GLY A 52 48.86 29.33 18.78
C GLY A 52 50.17 28.62 19.07
N PRO A 53 50.54 28.50 20.36
CA PRO A 53 51.79 27.88 20.76
C PRO A 53 51.81 26.35 20.57
N LEU A 54 50.66 25.69 20.64
CA LEU A 54 50.53 24.23 20.45
C LEU A 54 50.84 23.75 19.02
N SER A 55 50.74 24.63 18.03
CA SER A 55 50.95 24.32 16.62
C SER A 55 52.37 24.67 16.12
N ARG A 56 53.28 24.99 17.05
CA ARG A 56 54.70 25.21 16.76
C ARG A 56 55.38 23.92 16.32
N VAL A 57 56.09 23.99 15.20
CA VAL A 57 56.80 22.83 14.63
C VAL A 57 57.88 22.30 15.58
N SER A 58 58.50 23.17 16.37
CA SER A 58 59.49 22.84 17.41
C SER A 58 58.94 22.04 18.59
N LEU A 59 57.62 22.10 18.83
CA LEU A 59 56.95 21.30 19.86
C LEU A 59 56.50 19.96 19.27
N ILE A 60 55.84 20.00 18.11
CA ILE A 60 55.25 18.82 17.47
C ILE A 60 56.32 17.80 17.06
N GLY A 61 57.41 18.27 16.43
CA GLY A 61 58.47 17.40 15.91
C GLY A 61 59.11 16.51 16.98
N PRO A 62 59.66 17.07 18.08
CA PRO A 62 60.26 16.28 19.15
C PRO A 62 59.29 15.33 19.84
N LEU A 63 58.03 15.74 20.07
CA LEU A 63 57.01 14.88 20.69
C LEU A 63 56.69 13.66 19.81
N LEU A 64 56.59 13.87 18.49
CA LEU A 64 56.35 12.81 17.52
C LEU A 64 57.54 11.86 17.42
N LEU A 65 58.77 12.40 17.33
CA LEU A 65 60.00 11.58 17.31
C LEU A 65 60.13 10.75 18.59
N PHE A 66 59.77 11.31 19.74
CA PHE A 66 59.74 10.58 21.01
C PHE A 66 58.75 9.40 20.97
N SER A 67 57.53 9.62 20.48
CA SER A 67 56.54 8.55 20.33
C SER A 67 56.97 7.45 19.37
N ILE A 68 57.60 7.80 18.24
CA ILE A 68 58.17 6.83 17.29
C ILE A 68 59.29 6.01 17.97
N ALA A 69 60.16 6.66 18.76
CA ALA A 69 61.23 5.97 19.48
C ALA A 69 60.70 5.01 20.55
N VAL A 70 59.61 5.37 21.24
CA VAL A 70 58.92 4.44 22.16
C VAL A 70 58.29 3.30 21.38
N SER A 71 57.66 3.57 20.24
CA SER A 71 57.06 2.54 19.39
C SER A 71 58.10 1.59 18.77
N SER A 72 59.36 1.97 18.58
CA SER A 72 60.38 1.12 17.95
C SER A 72 60.95 -0.01 18.82
N ILE A 73 60.51 -0.16 20.07
CA ILE A 73 60.95 -1.25 20.98
C ILE A 73 60.47 -2.62 20.44
N ASP A 74 60.66 -3.75 21.11
CA ASP A 74 59.99 -5.00 20.73
C ASP A 74 58.51 -5.02 21.17
N THR A 75 57.66 -5.78 20.47
CA THR A 75 56.20 -5.87 20.73
C THR A 75 55.90 -6.47 22.10
N GLU A 76 56.56 -7.57 22.45
CA GLU A 76 56.43 -8.26 23.73
C GLU A 76 56.88 -7.36 24.90
N SER A 77 57.99 -6.65 24.73
CA SER A 77 58.52 -5.74 25.74
C SER A 77 57.58 -4.55 26.02
N ILE A 78 56.95 -3.98 25.00
CA ILE A 78 55.94 -2.92 25.19
C ILE A 78 54.67 -3.47 25.84
N ALA A 79 54.26 -4.69 25.51
CA ALA A 79 53.04 -5.30 26.06
C ALA A 79 53.19 -5.71 27.53
N LEU A 80 54.38 -6.14 27.96
CA LEU A 80 54.60 -6.69 29.32
C LEU A 80 55.23 -5.70 30.30
N GLN A 81 56.06 -4.75 29.85
CA GLN A 81 56.81 -3.86 30.74
C GLN A 81 56.19 -2.46 30.77
N ALA A 82 55.49 -2.13 31.86
CA ALA A 82 54.78 -0.86 32.02
C ALA A 82 55.67 0.40 31.90
N GLN A 83 56.97 0.28 32.19
CA GLN A 83 57.93 1.39 32.14
C GLN A 83 57.93 2.14 30.79
N TRP A 84 57.76 1.43 29.67
CA TRP A 84 57.81 2.02 28.33
C TRP A 84 56.58 2.87 28.03
N ILE A 85 55.42 2.51 28.58
CA ILE A 85 54.17 3.26 28.42
C ILE A 85 54.12 4.45 29.37
N VAL A 86 54.69 4.34 30.56
CA VAL A 86 54.82 5.46 31.50
C VAL A 86 55.61 6.62 30.88
N LEU A 87 56.58 6.34 30.00
CA LEU A 87 57.29 7.39 29.26
C LEU A 87 56.37 8.26 28.39
N MET A 88 55.22 7.74 27.93
CA MET A 88 54.22 8.51 27.17
C MET A 88 53.51 9.58 28.01
N LEU A 89 53.63 9.54 29.33
CA LEU A 89 53.14 10.60 30.21
C LEU A 89 53.91 11.91 29.99
N ILE A 90 55.17 11.85 29.55
CA ILE A 90 55.96 13.04 29.23
C ILE A 90 55.33 13.84 28.07
N PRO A 91 55.15 13.26 26.86
CA PRO A 91 54.57 14.02 25.76
C PRO A 91 53.10 14.41 26.02
N ILE A 92 52.29 13.53 26.61
CA ILE A 92 50.89 13.84 26.96
C ILE A 92 50.84 14.99 27.99
N GLY A 93 51.68 14.94 29.02
CA GLY A 93 51.77 15.96 30.07
C GLY A 93 52.21 17.32 29.55
N ILE A 94 53.15 17.37 28.59
CA ILE A 94 53.56 18.61 27.93
C ILE A 94 52.38 19.24 27.17
N ILE A 95 51.61 18.44 26.42
CA ILE A 95 50.43 18.94 25.69
C ILE A 95 49.39 19.49 26.66
N ILE A 96 49.07 18.76 27.73
CA ILE A 96 48.10 19.20 28.74
C ILE A 96 48.57 20.50 29.40
N LYS A 97 49.85 20.58 29.78
CA LYS A 97 50.41 21.78 30.41
C LYS A 97 50.30 22.99 29.48
N GLU A 98 50.66 22.85 28.21
CA GLU A 98 50.61 23.95 27.24
C GLU A 98 49.18 24.48 27.05
N VAL A 99 48.17 23.58 27.01
CA VAL A 99 46.75 23.99 26.98
C VAL A 99 46.33 24.71 28.26
N LEU A 100 46.87 24.31 29.42
CA LEU A 100 46.52 24.93 30.70
C LEU A 100 47.20 26.29 30.92
N ASP A 101 48.37 26.50 30.32
CA ASP A 101 49.14 27.74 30.42
C ASP A 101 48.60 28.84 29.47
N GLU A 102 47.72 28.49 28.52
CA GLU A 102 46.99 29.48 27.73
C GLU A 102 46.11 30.39 28.62
N LYS A 103 46.30 31.71 28.46
CA LYS A 103 45.61 32.75 29.23
C LYS A 103 44.11 32.84 28.91
N GLU A 104 43.74 32.55 27.67
CA GLU A 104 42.35 32.51 27.21
C GLU A 104 42.06 31.15 26.58
N ALA A 105 40.97 30.51 27.00
CA ALA A 105 40.55 29.25 26.42
C ALA A 105 40.04 29.47 24.98
N SER A 106 40.86 29.14 23.99
CA SER A 106 40.51 29.22 22.57
C SER A 106 39.92 27.91 22.03
N SER A 107 38.95 27.98 21.12
CA SER A 107 38.38 26.79 20.45
C SER A 107 39.39 26.13 19.51
N ILE A 108 40.22 26.93 18.85
CA ILE A 108 41.27 26.46 17.93
C ILE A 108 42.41 25.76 18.69
N GLY A 109 42.84 26.32 19.83
CA GLY A 109 43.87 25.70 20.68
C GLY A 109 43.46 24.32 21.19
N ARG A 110 42.19 24.16 21.59
CA ARG A 110 41.59 22.87 22.01
C ARG A 110 41.58 21.85 20.88
N MET A 111 41.16 22.26 19.69
CA MET A 111 41.16 21.39 18.50
C MET A 111 42.57 20.86 18.24
N ILE A 112 43.56 21.75 18.21
CA ILE A 112 44.95 21.40 17.89
C ILE A 112 45.54 20.49 18.96
N ALA A 113 45.29 20.75 20.25
CA ALA A 113 45.77 19.89 21.32
C ALA A 113 45.28 18.44 21.18
N ILE A 114 44.00 18.26 20.81
CA ILE A 114 43.42 16.92 20.64
C ILE A 114 44.00 16.24 19.41
N TRP A 115 44.11 16.94 18.28
CA TRP A 115 44.75 16.39 17.08
C TRP A 115 46.24 16.09 17.29
N LEU A 116 46.94 16.89 18.09
CA LEU A 116 48.32 16.63 18.48
C LEU A 116 48.40 15.37 19.36
N MET A 117 47.47 15.19 20.31
CA MET A 117 47.38 13.94 21.09
C MET A 117 47.13 12.73 20.18
N VAL A 118 46.23 12.83 19.19
CA VAL A 118 45.98 11.77 18.20
C VAL A 118 47.25 11.39 17.46
N ILE A 119 47.97 12.38 16.91
CA ILE A 119 49.20 12.18 16.14
C ILE A 119 50.30 11.55 17.01
N VAL A 120 50.49 12.07 18.23
CA VAL A 120 51.53 11.59 19.16
C VAL A 120 51.17 10.21 19.73
N ALA A 121 49.90 9.89 19.94
CA ALA A 121 49.49 8.60 20.49
C ALA A 121 49.49 7.47 19.44
N SER A 122 49.29 7.81 18.17
CA SER A 122 49.08 6.83 17.08
C SER A 122 50.20 5.78 16.95
N PRO A 123 51.51 6.12 16.94
CA PRO A 123 52.57 5.12 16.77
C PRO A 123 52.58 4.05 17.87
N VAL A 124 52.35 4.43 19.12
CA VAL A 124 52.35 3.51 20.27
C VAL A 124 51.07 2.65 20.27
N SER A 125 49.91 3.26 20.00
CA SER A 125 48.64 2.54 19.91
C SER A 125 48.63 1.50 18.80
N LEU A 126 49.09 1.84 17.58
CA LEU A 126 49.13 0.89 16.47
C LEU A 126 49.93 -0.36 16.81
N LYS A 127 51.03 -0.17 17.54
CA LYS A 127 51.86 -1.27 17.99
C LYS A 127 51.24 -2.08 19.14
N LEU A 128 50.61 -1.42 20.10
CA LEU A 128 49.85 -2.11 21.15
C LEU A 128 48.71 -2.94 20.57
N ASN A 129 48.04 -2.44 19.54
CA ASN A 129 47.00 -3.17 18.83
C ASN A 129 47.54 -4.35 18.01
N PHE A 130 48.72 -4.21 17.40
CA PHE A 130 49.40 -5.33 16.78
C PHE A 130 49.78 -6.40 17.81
N ALA A 131 50.29 -6.00 18.98
CA ALA A 131 50.58 -6.93 20.08
C ALA A 131 49.30 -7.60 20.63
N ALA A 132 48.21 -6.85 20.76
CA ALA A 132 46.90 -7.35 21.19
C ALA A 132 46.34 -8.44 20.27
N SER A 133 46.61 -8.35 18.96
CA SER A 133 46.20 -9.39 18.01
C SER A 133 46.97 -10.71 18.13
N GLN A 134 48.07 -10.75 18.88
CA GLN A 134 48.96 -11.91 19.02
C GLN A 134 48.93 -12.55 20.42
N VAL A 135 48.23 -11.94 21.38
CA VAL A 135 48.29 -12.32 22.79
C VAL A 135 46.88 -12.63 23.30
N ASP A 136 46.70 -13.85 23.82
CA ASP A 136 45.41 -14.36 24.32
C ASP A 136 45.06 -13.90 25.75
N THR A 137 45.69 -12.83 26.24
CA THR A 137 45.49 -12.30 27.61
C THR A 137 45.36 -10.78 27.60
N LEU A 138 44.62 -10.25 28.59
CA LEU A 138 44.41 -8.81 28.74
C LEU A 138 45.74 -8.06 28.85
N ILE A 139 45.98 -7.14 27.91
CA ILE A 139 47.16 -6.28 27.94
C ILE A 139 46.88 -5.11 28.90
N ILE A 140 47.23 -5.29 30.18
CA ILE A 140 47.14 -4.26 31.23
C ILE A 140 47.80 -2.94 30.79
N ASN A 141 48.87 -3.06 30.03
CA ASN A 141 49.62 -1.96 29.45
C ASN A 141 48.79 -1.11 28.45
N GLY A 142 47.93 -1.72 27.63
CA GLY A 142 47.00 -1.00 26.75
C GLY A 142 45.94 -0.24 27.55
N VAL A 143 45.44 -0.85 28.63
CA VAL A 143 44.52 -0.18 29.58
C VAL A 143 45.15 1.06 30.19
N LEU A 144 46.41 0.95 30.62
CA LEU A 144 47.15 2.03 31.27
C LEU A 144 47.45 3.17 30.29
N PHE A 145 47.78 2.85 29.03
CA PHE A 145 47.96 3.83 27.97
C PHE A 145 46.66 4.59 27.66
N ASP A 146 45.54 3.88 27.52
CA ASP A 146 44.23 4.47 27.26
C ASP A 146 43.76 5.37 28.42
N LEU A 147 44.04 4.99 29.68
CA LEU A 147 43.79 5.85 30.86
C LEU A 147 44.59 7.17 30.81
N PHE A 148 45.84 7.13 30.35
CA PHE A 148 46.63 8.36 30.18
C PHE A 148 46.07 9.25 29.08
N LEU A 149 45.67 8.69 27.94
CA LEU A 149 45.04 9.46 26.86
C LEU A 149 43.70 10.05 27.28
N LEU A 150 42.91 9.31 28.05
CA LEU A 150 41.62 9.75 28.58
C LEU A 150 41.76 10.91 29.59
N SER A 151 42.87 10.93 30.34
CA SER A 151 43.12 12.01 31.31
C SER A 151 43.22 13.39 30.65
N GLY A 152 43.78 13.50 29.45
CA GLY A 152 43.98 14.78 28.76
C GLY A 152 42.67 15.53 28.48
N PRO A 153 41.77 14.99 27.65
CA PRO A 153 40.47 15.61 27.36
C PRO A 153 39.62 15.88 28.60
N LEU A 154 39.64 15.00 29.60
CA LEU A 154 38.88 15.18 30.83
C LEU A 154 39.42 16.31 31.70
N ILE A 155 40.74 16.40 31.88
CA ILE A 155 41.39 17.50 32.62
C ILE A 155 41.09 18.84 31.95
N VAL A 156 41.23 18.91 30.63
CA VAL A 156 40.92 20.10 29.84
C VAL A 156 39.43 20.48 30.01
N SER A 157 38.51 19.52 29.86
CA SER A 157 37.08 19.77 30.04
C SER A 157 36.73 20.26 31.45
N ALA A 158 37.33 19.69 32.50
CA ALA A 158 37.07 20.07 33.89
C ALA A 158 37.61 21.47 34.23
N MET A 159 38.77 21.83 33.68
CA MET A 159 39.38 23.15 33.88
C MET A 159 38.63 24.27 33.14
N LEU A 160 38.10 23.98 31.95
CA LEU A 160 37.29 24.95 31.18
C LEU A 160 36.02 25.37 31.94
N THR A 161 35.38 24.44 32.66
CA THR A 161 34.27 24.75 33.56
C THR A 161 34.64 25.72 34.68
N LYS A 162 35.92 25.78 35.09
CA LYS A 162 36.42 26.70 36.13
C LYS A 162 36.89 28.05 35.58
N LYS A 163 37.55 28.08 34.41
CA LYS A 163 38.13 29.30 33.82
C LYS A 163 37.09 30.19 33.10
N GLY A 164 35.94 29.66 32.71
CA GLY A 164 34.96 30.38 31.89
C GLY A 164 35.40 30.46 30.43
N ILE A 165 34.45 30.42 29.49
CA ILE A 165 34.73 30.43 28.05
C ILE A 165 34.67 31.87 27.55
N ASN A 166 35.73 32.34 26.89
CA ASN A 166 35.72 33.65 26.24
C ASN A 166 34.78 33.62 25.03
N LYS A 167 33.83 34.55 24.95
CA LYS A 167 32.82 34.57 23.87
C LYS A 167 33.41 34.98 22.51
N ASP A 168 34.54 35.70 22.53
CA ASP A 168 35.19 36.22 21.33
C ASP A 168 36.11 35.20 20.62
N SER A 169 36.39 34.05 21.26
CA SER A 169 37.23 32.96 20.73
C SER A 169 36.45 31.69 20.37
N LEU A 170 35.11 31.78 20.33
CA LEU A 170 34.21 30.70 19.94
C LEU A 170 34.19 30.59 18.41
N ASP A 171 34.65 29.44 17.91
CA ASP A 171 34.55 29.08 16.51
C ASP A 171 33.86 27.72 16.42
N GLU A 172 32.68 27.70 15.81
CA GLU A 172 31.88 26.50 15.63
C GLU A 172 32.63 25.42 14.84
N SER A 173 33.43 25.82 13.85
CA SER A 173 34.21 24.88 13.04
C SER A 173 35.32 24.21 13.85
N ALA A 174 35.97 24.97 14.74
CA ALA A 174 37.00 24.45 15.64
C ALA A 174 36.40 23.55 16.73
N ASP A 175 35.19 23.85 17.22
CA ASP A 175 34.47 22.99 18.15
C ASP A 175 34.03 21.66 17.49
N ILE A 176 33.57 21.68 16.24
CA ILE A 176 33.33 20.46 15.45
C ILE A 176 34.63 19.68 15.26
N GLY A 177 35.71 20.36 14.87
CA GLY A 177 37.03 19.74 14.68
C GLY A 177 37.60 19.12 15.95
N THR A 178 37.32 19.72 17.11
CA THR A 178 37.64 19.19 18.45
C THR A 178 36.89 17.88 18.70
N LEU A 179 35.59 17.84 18.44
CA LEU A 179 34.77 16.64 18.66
C LEU A 179 35.12 15.50 17.69
N VAL A 180 35.42 15.82 16.42
CA VAL A 180 35.95 14.84 15.45
C VAL A 180 37.31 14.32 15.91
N GLY A 181 38.17 15.20 16.43
CA GLY A 181 39.46 14.81 17.01
C GLY A 181 39.29 13.86 18.21
N LEU A 182 38.28 14.05 19.06
CA LEU A 182 37.99 13.14 20.17
C LEU A 182 37.52 11.76 19.70
N LEU A 183 36.73 11.70 18.62
CA LEU A 183 36.38 10.43 17.98
C LEU A 183 37.62 9.73 17.38
N ALA A 184 38.49 10.48 16.72
CA ALA A 184 39.75 9.95 16.19
C ALA A 184 40.66 9.45 17.31
N LEU A 185 40.71 10.14 18.45
CA LEU A 185 41.42 9.69 19.65
C LEU A 185 40.80 8.40 20.20
N GLY A 186 39.47 8.31 20.26
CA GLY A 186 38.75 7.10 20.62
C GLY A 186 39.04 5.92 19.70
N PHE A 187 39.24 6.14 18.41
CA PHE A 187 39.58 5.08 17.45
C PHE A 187 40.97 4.45 17.69
N ILE A 188 41.89 5.22 18.29
CA ILE A 188 43.25 4.84 18.67
C ILE A 188 43.26 4.03 20.00
N ASP A 189 42.09 3.64 20.51
CA ASP A 189 41.95 2.74 21.66
C ASP A 189 42.84 1.49 21.52
N SER A 190 43.47 1.08 22.61
CA SER A 190 44.37 -0.07 22.68
C SER A 190 43.94 -1.11 23.73
N SER A 191 42.99 -0.76 24.58
CA SER A 191 42.40 -1.60 25.62
C SER A 191 41.21 -2.45 25.15
N GLY A 192 40.76 -2.24 23.92
CA GLY A 192 39.59 -2.92 23.34
C GLY A 192 38.25 -2.34 23.80
N GLY A 193 38.19 -1.04 24.11
CA GLY A 193 36.93 -0.29 24.17
C GLY A 193 36.84 0.83 25.21
N LEU A 194 37.78 0.96 26.15
CA LEU A 194 37.66 1.94 27.24
C LEU A 194 37.74 3.39 26.73
N LEU A 195 38.74 3.70 25.91
CA LEU A 195 38.91 5.03 25.32
C LEU A 195 37.85 5.29 24.26
N LEU A 196 37.53 4.28 23.43
CA LEU A 196 36.54 4.43 22.37
C LEU A 196 35.15 4.76 22.94
N ILE A 197 34.64 3.96 23.87
CA ILE A 197 33.28 4.11 24.41
C ILE A 197 33.15 5.44 25.15
N THR A 198 34.15 5.79 25.97
CA THR A 198 34.12 7.03 26.75
C THR A 198 34.15 8.27 25.86
N MET A 199 35.03 8.31 24.85
CA MET A 199 35.08 9.43 23.89
C MET A 199 33.82 9.46 23.01
N TYR A 200 33.32 8.31 22.57
CA TYR A 200 32.09 8.22 21.78
C TYR A 200 30.88 8.75 22.54
N ILE A 201 30.66 8.32 23.80
CA ILE A 201 29.57 8.81 24.65
C ILE A 201 29.70 10.31 24.92
N LEU A 202 30.91 10.79 25.19
CA LEU A 202 31.17 12.21 25.42
C LEU A 202 30.83 13.04 24.17
N VAL A 203 31.32 12.62 23.00
CA VAL A 203 31.05 13.28 21.73
C VAL A 203 29.56 13.23 21.41
N PHE A 204 28.91 12.08 21.59
CA PHE A 204 27.47 11.93 21.38
C PHE A 204 26.66 12.87 22.27
N SER A 205 26.94 12.89 23.58
CA SER A 205 26.26 13.76 24.56
C SER A 205 26.45 15.24 24.25
N ARG A 206 27.66 15.66 23.90
CA ARG A 206 27.97 17.05 23.50
C ARG A 206 27.29 17.41 22.18
N SER A 207 27.32 16.53 21.19
CA SER A 207 26.67 16.75 19.89
C SER A 207 25.16 16.87 20.03
N LEU A 208 24.55 16.06 20.92
CA LEU A 208 23.12 16.14 21.22
C LEU A 208 22.75 17.46 21.91
N LYS A 209 23.58 17.92 22.86
CA LYS A 209 23.38 19.18 23.58
C LYS A 209 23.53 20.40 22.67
N HIS A 210 24.55 20.40 21.80
CA HIS A 210 24.90 21.52 20.93
C HIS A 210 24.28 21.43 19.52
N ARG A 211 23.45 20.41 19.24
CA ARG A 211 22.73 20.21 17.96
C ARG A 211 23.64 20.15 16.72
N GLN A 212 24.77 19.47 16.86
CA GLN A 212 25.72 19.29 15.75
C GLN A 212 25.29 18.12 14.86
N ASN A 213 24.39 18.40 13.92
CA ASN A 213 23.69 17.39 13.11
C ASN A 213 24.63 16.51 12.27
N GLY A 214 25.65 17.10 11.64
CA GLY A 214 26.61 16.33 10.84
C GLY A 214 27.35 15.30 11.69
N LEU A 215 27.73 15.69 12.90
CA LEU A 215 28.44 14.80 13.81
C LEU A 215 27.52 13.71 14.38
N LEU A 216 26.27 14.03 14.71
CA LEU A 216 25.28 13.01 15.10
C LEU A 216 25.00 12.00 13.98
N ALA A 217 25.03 12.42 12.72
CA ALA A 217 24.81 11.56 11.57
C ALA A 217 26.00 10.63 11.27
N PHE A 218 27.23 11.08 11.47
CA PHE A 218 28.44 10.35 11.05
C PHE A 218 29.28 9.75 12.19
N ALA A 219 29.07 10.15 13.45
CA ALA A 219 29.78 9.57 14.59
C ALA A 219 29.72 8.03 14.67
N PRO A 220 28.60 7.36 14.33
CA PRO A 220 28.52 5.91 14.41
C PRO A 220 29.42 5.15 13.41
N ILE A 221 29.98 5.82 12.39
CA ILE A 221 30.96 5.20 11.47
C ILE A 221 32.16 4.65 12.23
N VAL A 222 32.56 5.28 13.33
CA VAL A 222 33.70 4.82 14.14
C VAL A 222 33.47 3.43 14.70
N LEU A 223 32.22 3.09 15.06
CA LEU A 223 31.87 1.75 15.54
C LEU A 223 32.00 0.70 14.43
N PHE A 224 31.66 1.06 13.19
CA PHE A 224 31.87 0.21 12.02
C PHE A 224 33.36 0.01 11.73
N LEU A 225 34.15 1.07 11.79
CA LEU A 225 35.61 1.00 11.60
C LEU A 225 36.32 0.20 12.71
N PHE A 226 35.75 0.14 13.91
CA PHE A 226 36.30 -0.61 15.03
C PHE A 226 36.06 -2.13 14.92
N GLN A 227 35.13 -2.56 14.07
CA GLN A 227 34.87 -3.97 13.74
C GLN A 227 34.73 -4.89 14.97
N GLY A 228 35.49 -5.98 15.01
CA GLY A 228 35.45 -7.02 16.05
C GLY A 228 36.36 -6.77 17.24
N ARG A 229 37.00 -5.59 17.37
CA ARG A 229 38.03 -5.34 18.39
C ARG A 229 37.51 -5.39 19.84
N PHE A 230 36.19 -5.28 20.03
CA PHE A 230 35.53 -5.50 21.32
C PHE A 230 35.47 -6.98 21.75
N ALA A 231 35.62 -7.92 20.81
CA ALA A 231 35.56 -9.35 21.07
C ALA A 231 36.93 -10.02 21.12
N TRP A 232 38.02 -9.24 21.07
CA TRP A 232 39.37 -9.80 21.27
C TRP A 232 39.53 -10.24 22.72
N ASP A 233 40.17 -11.39 22.93
CA ASP A 233 40.46 -11.92 24.29
C ASP A 233 41.32 -10.95 25.11
N SER A 234 42.09 -10.10 24.44
CA SER A 234 42.91 -9.04 25.04
C SER A 234 42.11 -7.79 25.46
N SER A 235 40.79 -7.75 25.24
CA SER A 235 39.96 -6.54 25.46
C SER A 235 39.30 -6.50 26.84
N ILE A 236 39.20 -5.30 27.42
CA ILE A 236 38.49 -5.09 28.70
C ILE A 236 36.99 -5.39 28.53
N ILE A 237 36.40 -4.99 27.40
CA ILE A 237 34.97 -5.13 27.17
C ILE A 237 34.57 -6.60 27.10
N TYR A 238 35.35 -7.43 26.43
CA TYR A 238 35.13 -8.88 26.43
C TYR A 238 35.16 -9.46 27.86
N SER A 239 36.17 -9.10 28.66
CA SER A 239 36.27 -9.54 30.06
C SER A 239 35.08 -9.07 30.92
N LEU A 240 34.58 -7.85 30.72
CA LEU A 240 33.39 -7.33 31.41
C LEU A 240 32.11 -8.05 30.98
N LEU A 241 31.96 -8.34 29.68
CA LEU A 241 30.78 -9.01 29.15
C LEU A 241 30.72 -10.49 29.56
N GLN A 242 31.86 -11.17 29.70
CA GLN A 242 31.91 -12.53 30.26
C GLN A 242 31.41 -12.61 31.72
N MET A 243 31.45 -11.51 32.48
CA MET A 243 30.88 -11.49 33.84
C MET A 243 29.34 -11.48 33.83
N VAL A 244 28.72 -11.14 32.69
CA VAL A 244 27.27 -11.04 32.50
C VAL A 244 26.85 -12.15 31.55
N ASP A 245 26.87 -13.39 32.04
CA ASP A 245 26.46 -14.55 31.24
C ASP A 245 24.92 -14.58 31.08
N ILE A 246 24.45 -14.17 29.91
CA ILE A 246 23.05 -14.31 29.51
C ILE A 246 22.96 -15.57 28.65
N SER A 247 22.43 -16.64 29.22
CA SER A 247 22.39 -17.98 28.62
C SER A 247 21.73 -18.07 27.22
N SER A 248 20.98 -17.05 26.80
CA SER A 248 20.27 -17.00 25.53
C SER A 248 20.82 -16.01 24.51
N TYR A 249 21.75 -15.13 24.88
CA TYR A 249 22.24 -14.08 23.97
C TYR A 249 23.67 -13.66 24.31
N ASP A 250 24.63 -14.01 23.44
CA ASP A 250 26.02 -13.59 23.58
C ASP A 250 26.24 -12.21 22.90
N PRO A 251 26.55 -11.14 23.66
CA PRO A 251 26.86 -9.82 23.12
C PRO A 251 28.24 -9.72 22.43
N ASN A 252 29.12 -10.70 22.61
CA ASN A 252 30.45 -10.71 22.01
C ASN A 252 30.47 -11.28 20.58
N GLU A 253 29.43 -12.02 20.18
CA GLU A 253 29.36 -12.64 18.86
C GLU A 253 29.52 -11.60 17.74
N ILE A 254 30.32 -11.94 16.73
CA ILE A 254 30.57 -11.09 15.58
C ILE A 254 29.41 -11.28 14.60
N SER A 255 28.66 -10.21 14.35
CA SER A 255 27.57 -10.19 13.38
C SER A 255 28.08 -10.26 11.93
N ILE A 256 27.18 -10.51 10.98
CA ILE A 256 27.47 -10.62 9.52
C ILE A 256 28.23 -9.40 8.96
N LEU A 257 28.13 -8.23 9.61
CA LEU A 257 28.79 -6.98 9.21
C LEU A 257 30.21 -6.81 9.80
N GLY A 258 30.77 -7.82 10.47
CA GLY A 258 32.10 -7.77 11.08
C GLY A 258 32.17 -6.93 12.36
N MET A 259 31.02 -6.44 12.86
CA MET A 259 30.88 -5.75 14.14
C MET A 259 30.39 -6.71 15.22
N THR A 260 30.81 -6.51 16.47
CA THR A 260 30.25 -7.26 17.60
C THR A 260 28.80 -6.86 17.85
N ARG A 261 27.97 -7.79 18.35
CA ARG A 261 26.60 -7.52 18.78
C ARG A 261 26.51 -6.37 19.78
N PHE A 262 27.50 -6.26 20.68
CA PHE A 262 27.62 -5.14 21.60
C PHE A 262 27.77 -3.78 20.89
N SER A 263 28.59 -3.70 19.84
CA SER A 263 28.71 -2.49 19.01
C SER A 263 27.38 -2.13 18.33
N CYS A 264 26.66 -3.15 17.83
CA CYS A 264 25.34 -2.99 17.24
C CYS A 264 24.27 -2.55 18.25
N LEU A 265 24.37 -2.97 19.52
CA LEU A 265 23.51 -2.46 20.61
C LEU A 265 23.76 -0.98 20.88
N ILE A 266 25.02 -0.55 20.95
CA ILE A 266 25.37 0.88 21.12
C ILE A 266 24.82 1.68 19.93
N LEU A 267 25.02 1.20 18.70
CA LEU A 267 24.52 1.82 17.47
C LEU A 267 23.00 1.97 17.48
N THR A 268 22.28 0.93 17.90
CA THR A 268 20.81 0.94 18.00
C THR A 268 20.34 1.94 19.05
N LEU A 269 20.97 1.94 20.23
CA LEU A 269 20.61 2.82 21.34
C LEU A 269 20.85 4.30 21.01
N THR A 270 22.00 4.64 20.43
CA THR A 270 22.31 6.03 20.06
C THR A 270 21.40 6.54 18.96
N SER A 271 21.10 5.70 17.97
CA SER A 271 20.14 6.02 16.90
C SER A 271 18.73 6.26 17.46
N LEU A 272 18.28 5.41 18.39
CA LEU A 272 16.98 5.55 19.04
C LEU A 272 16.89 6.80 19.91
N ILE A 273 17.97 7.20 20.59
CA ILE A 273 18.03 8.47 21.34
C ILE A 273 17.93 9.68 20.40
N ILE A 274 18.60 9.66 19.25
CA ILE A 274 18.52 10.76 18.27
C ILE A 274 17.08 10.87 17.72
N LEU A 275 16.48 9.75 17.31
CA LEU A 275 15.10 9.72 16.84
C LEU A 275 14.10 10.11 17.93
N GLY A 276 14.30 9.66 19.17
CA GLY A 276 13.50 10.05 20.33
C GLY A 276 13.55 11.56 20.60
N LYS A 277 14.70 12.21 20.39
CA LYS A 277 14.79 13.67 20.42
C LYS A 277 14.01 14.31 19.27
N GLY A 278 14.06 13.74 18.07
CA GLY A 278 13.23 14.16 16.94
C GLY A 278 11.73 14.06 17.21
N VAL A 279 11.28 13.05 17.96
CA VAL A 279 9.89 12.94 18.45
C VAL A 279 9.54 14.10 19.39
N ILE A 280 10.42 14.43 20.34
CA ILE A 280 10.20 15.55 21.27
C ILE A 280 10.11 16.88 20.49
N GLU A 281 10.99 17.06 19.49
CA GLU A 281 10.98 18.25 18.62
C GLU A 281 9.70 18.35 17.78
N GLY A 282 9.21 17.23 17.24
CA GLY A 282 7.94 17.17 16.53
C GLY A 282 6.75 17.61 17.38
N ARG A 283 6.72 17.23 18.67
CA ARG A 283 5.63 17.59 19.60
C ARG A 283 5.70 19.00 20.15
N SER A 284 6.91 19.46 20.48
CA SER A 284 7.11 20.74 21.18
C SER A 284 7.20 21.93 20.23
N GLY A 285 7.30 21.68 18.92
CA GLY A 285 7.62 22.70 17.94
C GLY A 285 9.07 23.17 18.07
N LEU A 286 9.63 23.65 16.97
CA LEU A 286 10.98 24.20 16.96
C LEU A 286 10.92 25.67 17.37
N LYS A 287 11.86 26.11 18.20
CA LYS A 287 12.07 27.55 18.43
C LYS A 287 12.65 28.19 17.15
N GLU A 288 12.34 29.46 16.91
CA GLU A 288 12.90 30.22 15.78
C GLU A 288 14.44 30.05 15.71
N ASN A 289 14.96 29.83 14.49
CA ASN A 289 16.38 29.56 14.19
C ASN A 289 16.99 28.24 14.70
N GLN A 290 16.19 27.26 15.17
CA GLN A 290 16.73 25.95 15.52
C GLN A 290 16.67 24.94 14.37
N ILE A 291 17.81 24.31 14.06
CA ILE A 291 17.90 23.23 13.08
C ILE A 291 17.25 21.95 13.64
N GLN A 292 16.46 21.27 12.81
CA GLN A 292 15.86 19.96 13.11
C GLN A 292 16.93 18.91 13.32
N THR A 293 16.72 17.98 14.27
CA THR A 293 17.57 16.80 14.41
C THR A 293 17.58 15.95 13.12
N PRO A 294 18.73 15.34 12.77
CA PRO A 294 18.82 14.52 11.57
C PRO A 294 17.96 13.26 11.74
N MET A 295 17.15 12.95 10.72
CA MET A 295 16.26 11.76 10.75
C MET A 295 16.82 10.60 9.91
N VAL A 296 17.19 10.89 8.66
CA VAL A 296 17.51 9.87 7.66
C VAL A 296 18.68 8.98 8.09
N MET A 297 19.81 9.59 8.45
CA MET A 297 21.01 8.82 8.77
C MET A 297 20.87 7.99 10.06
N PRO A 298 20.30 8.53 11.17
CA PRO A 298 19.97 7.72 12.34
C PRO A 298 19.00 6.58 12.04
N SER A 299 18.04 6.73 11.12
CA SER A 299 17.17 5.60 10.71
C SER A 299 17.94 4.50 10.00
N VAL A 300 18.92 4.84 9.14
CA VAL A 300 19.81 3.87 8.49
C VAL A 300 20.66 3.15 9.54
N TRP A 301 21.24 3.90 10.48
CA TRP A 301 22.04 3.32 11.57
C TRP A 301 21.21 2.44 12.50
N LEU A 302 19.95 2.80 12.78
CA LEU A 302 19.02 1.97 13.53
C LEU A 302 18.80 0.63 12.81
N ALA A 303 18.57 0.64 11.49
CA ALA A 303 18.37 -0.58 10.72
C ALA A 303 19.64 -1.47 10.73
N ILE A 304 20.82 -0.88 10.55
CA ILE A 304 22.10 -1.61 10.62
C ILE A 304 22.34 -2.18 12.02
N GLY A 305 22.06 -1.40 13.07
CA GLY A 305 22.18 -1.82 14.46
C GLY A 305 21.25 -2.99 14.78
N LEU A 306 19.98 -2.87 14.42
CA LEU A 306 18.99 -3.94 14.61
C LEU A 306 19.34 -5.20 13.84
N ALA A 307 19.85 -5.08 12.61
CA ALA A 307 20.31 -6.23 11.82
C ALA A 307 21.44 -7.00 12.52
N GLY A 308 22.31 -6.30 13.25
CA GLY A 308 23.38 -6.91 14.03
C GLY A 308 22.93 -7.45 15.39
N VAL A 309 21.88 -6.88 16.00
CA VAL A 309 21.35 -7.28 17.31
C VAL A 309 20.41 -8.49 17.22
N LEU A 310 19.66 -8.60 16.14
CA LEU A 310 18.72 -9.71 15.96
C LEU A 310 19.47 -11.02 15.71
N THR A 311 19.03 -12.09 16.37
CA THR A 311 19.52 -13.46 16.13
C THR A 311 19.08 -13.96 14.76
N GLU A 312 17.87 -13.58 14.33
CA GLU A 312 17.30 -13.86 13.02
C GLU A 312 17.05 -12.55 12.24
N VAL A 313 17.76 -12.37 11.13
CA VAL A 313 17.66 -11.15 10.28
C VAL A 313 16.26 -11.00 9.67
N GLY A 314 15.50 -12.08 9.51
CA GLY A 314 14.14 -12.07 8.97
C GLY A 314 13.19 -11.10 9.66
N TRP A 315 13.30 -10.97 10.99
CA TRP A 315 12.44 -10.11 11.79
C TRP A 315 12.80 -8.62 11.73
N LEU A 316 13.90 -8.27 11.06
CA LEU A 316 14.38 -6.89 10.95
C LEU A 316 13.30 -5.95 10.42
N PHE A 317 12.65 -6.33 9.33
CA PHE A 317 11.64 -5.49 8.68
C PHE A 317 10.41 -5.31 9.56
N VAL A 318 10.05 -6.32 10.36
CA VAL A 318 8.91 -6.24 11.30
C VAL A 318 9.21 -5.23 12.39
N VAL A 319 10.36 -5.35 13.05
CA VAL A 319 10.79 -4.43 14.11
C VAL A 319 10.92 -3.01 13.56
N LEU A 320 11.51 -2.84 12.38
CA LEU A 320 11.66 -1.55 11.73
C LEU A 320 10.31 -0.91 11.40
N THR A 321 9.37 -1.68 10.85
CA THR A 321 8.02 -1.18 10.52
C THR A 321 7.28 -0.72 11.78
N ILE A 322 7.37 -1.47 12.88
CA ILE A 322 6.79 -1.08 14.17
C ILE A 322 7.42 0.23 14.67
N LEU A 323 8.76 0.31 14.68
CA LEU A 323 9.47 1.49 15.17
C LEU A 323 9.22 2.73 14.31
N LEU A 324 9.18 2.60 13.00
CA LEU A 324 8.87 3.70 12.07
C LEU A 324 7.41 4.16 12.22
N SER A 325 6.47 3.24 12.38
CA SER A 325 5.06 3.56 12.60
C SER A 325 4.86 4.28 13.94
N LEU A 326 5.52 3.80 15.01
CA LEU A 326 5.54 4.47 16.31
C LEU A 326 6.21 5.84 16.21
N TYR A 327 7.34 5.95 15.54
CA TYR A 327 8.03 7.24 15.34
C TYR A 327 7.14 8.23 14.58
N SER A 328 6.50 7.81 13.50
CA SER A 328 5.57 8.62 12.71
C SER A 328 4.40 9.13 13.56
N TRP A 329 3.76 8.25 14.33
CA TRP A 329 2.68 8.64 15.25
C TRP A 329 3.15 9.58 16.37
N LEU A 330 4.27 9.26 17.02
CA LEU A 330 4.76 10.03 18.18
C LEU A 330 5.31 11.40 17.77
N SER A 331 5.90 11.52 16.57
CA SER A 331 6.46 12.76 16.02
C SER A 331 5.41 13.68 15.37
N GLY A 332 4.20 13.17 15.09
CA GLY A 332 3.13 13.91 14.42
C GLY A 332 3.21 13.90 12.89
N ARG A 333 4.22 13.24 12.29
CA ARG A 333 4.40 13.12 10.84
C ARG A 333 3.60 11.93 10.31
N ILE A 334 2.31 12.11 10.07
CA ILE A 334 1.36 11.02 9.81
C ILE A 334 1.36 10.47 8.36
N GLU A 335 2.14 11.04 7.45
CA GLU A 335 2.20 10.66 6.02
C GLU A 335 2.49 9.16 5.77
N LEU A 336 3.26 8.51 6.65
CA LEU A 336 3.62 7.10 6.52
C LEU A 336 2.56 6.13 7.06
N ILE A 337 1.59 6.61 7.85
CA ILE A 337 0.62 5.75 8.55
C ILE A 337 -0.28 4.97 7.58
N PRO A 338 -0.84 5.56 6.50
CA PRO A 338 -1.66 4.82 5.54
C PRO A 338 -0.94 3.65 4.86
N TRP A 339 0.38 3.74 4.73
CA TRP A 339 1.24 2.73 4.10
C TRP A 339 1.77 1.68 5.08
N SER A 340 1.74 1.97 6.38
CA SER A 340 2.25 1.06 7.42
C SER A 340 1.65 -0.36 7.38
N PRO A 341 0.37 -0.59 7.05
CA PRO A 341 -0.17 -1.95 6.92
C PRO A 341 0.48 -2.77 5.80
N PHE A 342 0.75 -2.15 4.65
CA PHE A 342 1.40 -2.84 3.54
C PHE A 342 2.83 -3.21 3.90
N PHE A 343 3.57 -2.29 4.52
CA PHE A 343 4.91 -2.60 5.03
C PHE A 343 4.86 -3.70 6.08
N MET A 344 3.85 -3.72 6.96
CA MET A 344 3.69 -4.79 7.95
C MET A 344 3.47 -6.15 7.28
N PHE A 345 2.59 -6.22 6.27
CA PHE A 345 2.33 -7.46 5.55
C PHE A 345 3.59 -8.07 4.94
N PHE A 346 4.33 -7.28 4.14
CA PHE A 346 5.57 -7.77 3.52
C PHE A 346 6.64 -8.08 4.57
N SER A 347 6.72 -7.28 5.64
CA SER A 347 7.69 -7.50 6.72
C SER A 347 7.45 -8.83 7.42
N ILE A 348 6.20 -9.15 7.74
CA ILE A 348 5.84 -10.41 8.41
C ILE A 348 5.97 -11.59 7.46
N LEU A 349 5.63 -11.42 6.19
CA LEU A 349 5.83 -12.44 5.17
C LEU A 349 7.31 -12.82 5.06
N ILE A 350 8.20 -11.83 4.98
CA ILE A 350 9.65 -12.07 4.99
C ILE A 350 10.08 -12.70 6.31
N GLY A 351 9.63 -12.17 7.45
CA GLY A 351 10.00 -12.66 8.78
C GLY A 351 9.65 -14.12 9.02
N ILE A 352 8.42 -14.54 8.69
CA ILE A 352 8.00 -15.93 8.82
C ILE A 352 8.72 -16.81 7.80
N SER A 353 8.85 -16.37 6.54
CA SER A 353 9.50 -17.16 5.49
C SER A 353 10.98 -17.46 5.72
N SER A 354 11.65 -16.62 6.52
CA SER A 354 13.08 -16.72 6.81
C SER A 354 13.38 -17.19 8.24
N SER A 355 12.35 -17.43 9.06
CA SER A 355 12.56 -17.88 10.43
C SER A 355 12.85 -19.38 10.46
N THR A 356 13.90 -19.75 11.19
CA THR A 356 14.28 -21.15 11.39
C THR A 356 13.32 -21.87 12.35
N THR A 357 12.63 -21.11 13.21
CA THR A 357 11.65 -21.65 14.15
C THR A 357 10.33 -22.08 13.51
N LEU A 358 10.02 -21.57 12.31
CA LEU A 358 8.73 -21.73 11.63
C LEU A 358 8.83 -22.49 10.30
N GLU A 359 9.92 -23.24 10.07
CA GLU A 359 10.19 -23.98 8.82
C GLU A 359 9.13 -25.04 8.46
N GLY A 360 8.31 -25.48 9.42
CA GLY A 360 7.26 -26.48 9.19
C GLY A 360 5.97 -25.94 8.55
N LEU A 361 5.85 -24.63 8.33
CA LEU A 361 4.62 -24.03 7.78
C LEU A 361 4.55 -24.18 6.25
N SER A 362 3.37 -24.56 5.74
CA SER A 362 3.12 -24.55 4.30
C SER A 362 3.07 -23.11 3.75
N SER A 363 3.30 -22.92 2.46
CA SER A 363 3.25 -21.58 1.83
C SER A 363 1.91 -20.88 2.05
N GLY A 364 0.80 -21.63 2.10
CA GLY A 364 -0.52 -21.09 2.44
C GLY A 364 -0.62 -20.62 3.89
N GLN A 365 -0.03 -21.37 4.83
CA GLN A 365 0.01 -20.99 6.24
C GLN A 365 0.88 -19.77 6.50
N VAL A 366 2.02 -19.64 5.81
CA VAL A 366 2.86 -18.44 5.88
C VAL A 366 2.05 -17.21 5.47
N LEU A 367 1.36 -17.29 4.32
CA LEU A 367 0.52 -16.20 3.81
C LEU A 367 -0.63 -15.85 4.77
N SER A 368 -1.34 -16.86 5.28
CA SER A 368 -2.43 -16.69 6.24
C SER A 368 -1.97 -16.03 7.54
N ASN A 369 -0.81 -16.44 8.07
CA ASN A 369 -0.24 -15.83 9.26
C ASN A 369 0.13 -14.36 9.02
N SER A 370 0.72 -14.04 7.87
CA SER A 370 1.02 -12.65 7.48
C SER A 370 -0.24 -11.78 7.44
N PHE A 371 -1.34 -12.30 6.89
CA PHE A 371 -2.63 -11.62 6.88
C PHE A 371 -3.20 -11.42 8.29
N LEU A 372 -3.13 -12.42 9.16
CA LEU A 372 -3.63 -12.30 10.54
C LEU A 372 -2.90 -11.22 11.34
N PHE A 373 -1.57 -11.25 11.36
CA PHE A 373 -0.81 -10.25 12.12
C PHE A 373 -0.96 -8.84 11.54
N THR A 374 -1.05 -8.72 10.21
CA THR A 374 -1.36 -7.44 9.56
C THR A 374 -2.76 -6.97 9.95
N GLY A 375 -3.73 -7.87 9.98
CA GLY A 375 -5.11 -7.62 10.43
C GLY A 375 -5.15 -7.05 11.84
N PHE A 376 -4.44 -7.65 12.79
CA PHE A 376 -4.31 -7.13 14.15
C PHE A 376 -3.62 -5.77 14.22
N PHE A 377 -2.55 -5.56 13.44
CA PHE A 377 -1.89 -4.27 13.37
C PHE A 377 -2.83 -3.17 12.83
N THR A 378 -3.57 -3.47 11.76
CA THR A 378 -4.56 -2.55 11.16
C THR A 378 -5.76 -2.29 12.06
N LEU A 379 -6.18 -3.28 12.85
CA LEU A 379 -7.20 -3.13 13.90
C LEU A 379 -6.78 -2.09 14.93
N ILE A 380 -5.53 -2.17 15.41
CA ILE A 380 -4.97 -1.19 16.35
C ILE A 380 -4.98 0.20 15.71
N LEU A 381 -4.54 0.32 14.46
CA LEU A 381 -4.58 1.60 13.73
C LEU A 381 -6.00 2.14 13.56
N ASN A 382 -6.97 1.30 13.24
CA ASN A 382 -8.37 1.70 13.12
C ASN A 382 -8.92 2.18 14.47
N GLN A 383 -8.64 1.48 15.56
CA GLN A 383 -9.03 1.91 16.91
C GLN A 383 -8.37 3.24 17.29
N MET A 384 -7.12 3.45 16.90
CA MET A 384 -6.43 4.73 17.12
C MET A 384 -7.00 5.86 16.27
N SER A 385 -7.40 5.57 15.03
CA SER A 385 -8.03 6.55 14.12
C SER A 385 -9.41 6.98 14.62
N SER A 386 -10.28 6.01 14.92
CA SER A 386 -11.65 6.24 15.39
C SER A 386 -11.72 6.95 16.75
N SER A 387 -10.78 6.67 17.66
CA SER A 387 -10.66 7.38 18.94
C SER A 387 -10.01 8.76 18.85
N GLY A 388 -9.50 9.16 17.67
CA GLY A 388 -8.75 10.39 17.47
C GLY A 388 -7.33 10.39 18.07
N VAL A 389 -6.93 9.30 18.74
CA VAL A 389 -5.60 9.15 19.35
C VAL A 389 -4.48 9.19 18.31
N LEU A 390 -4.76 8.73 17.09
CA LEU A 390 -3.82 8.77 15.96
C LEU A 390 -3.41 10.20 15.61
N TYR A 391 -4.35 11.15 15.72
CA TYR A 391 -4.16 12.54 15.31
C TYR A 391 -3.75 13.47 16.47
N LYS A 392 -3.61 12.93 17.69
CA LYS A 392 -3.30 13.70 18.91
C LYS A 392 -2.07 14.60 18.78
N TRP A 393 -1.06 14.16 18.04
CA TRP A 393 0.22 14.86 17.86
C TRP A 393 0.40 15.44 16.46
N SER A 394 -0.60 15.31 15.59
CA SER A 394 -0.56 15.85 14.23
C SER A 394 -0.70 17.38 14.25
N PRO A 395 -0.07 18.11 13.33
CA PRO A 395 -0.33 19.55 13.17
C PRO A 395 -1.83 19.85 13.00
N GLU A 396 -2.21 21.06 13.40
CA GLU A 396 -3.56 21.57 13.18
C GLU A 396 -3.91 21.50 11.69
N ILE A 397 -5.16 21.15 11.40
CA ILE A 397 -5.67 20.97 10.04
C ILE A 397 -5.44 22.27 9.28
N GLY A 398 -4.50 22.24 8.33
CA GLY A 398 -4.26 23.37 7.46
C GLY A 398 -5.45 23.53 6.51
N SER A 399 -6.04 24.72 6.46
CA SER A 399 -7.00 25.11 5.42
C SER A 399 -6.33 25.34 4.06
N SER A 400 -5.25 24.63 3.77
CA SER A 400 -4.53 24.72 2.51
C SER A 400 -5.09 23.69 1.54
N THR A 401 -5.56 24.19 0.40
CA THR A 401 -5.99 23.42 -0.78
C THR A 401 -5.03 22.25 -1.06
N PRO A 402 -5.55 21.04 -1.34
CA PRO A 402 -4.72 19.87 -1.61
C PRO A 402 -3.81 20.15 -2.81
N VAL A 403 -2.49 20.04 -2.62
CA VAL A 403 -1.50 20.21 -3.70
C VAL A 403 -1.41 18.93 -4.56
N LEU A 404 -1.99 17.83 -4.10
CA LEU A 404 -2.32 16.64 -4.87
C LEU A 404 -3.63 16.06 -4.34
N ASP A 405 -4.60 15.78 -5.21
CA ASP A 405 -5.79 14.98 -4.92
C ASP A 405 -5.38 13.51 -4.65
N SER A 406 -4.74 13.26 -3.51
CA SER A 406 -4.59 11.92 -2.96
C SER A 406 -5.61 11.74 -1.86
N ALA A 407 -6.54 10.80 -2.05
CA ALA A 407 -7.58 10.43 -1.09
C ALA A 407 -7.07 10.02 0.31
N LEU A 408 -5.76 9.96 0.52
CA LEU A 408 -5.13 9.60 1.81
C LEU A 408 -4.26 10.73 2.38
N ASP A 409 -4.47 11.99 1.98
CA ASP A 409 -3.83 13.11 2.65
C ASP A 409 -4.51 13.43 4.00
N LEU A 410 -3.87 12.95 5.08
CA LEU A 410 -4.32 13.11 6.46
C LEU A 410 -4.17 14.54 7.00
N SER A 411 -3.62 15.46 6.20
CA SER A 411 -3.61 16.90 6.52
C SER A 411 -5.01 17.51 6.46
N SER A 412 -5.92 16.91 5.69
CA SER A 412 -7.31 17.35 5.48
C SER A 412 -8.30 16.67 6.45
N VAL A 413 -9.45 17.33 6.73
CA VAL A 413 -10.55 16.73 7.52
C VAL A 413 -11.09 15.49 6.83
N GLU A 414 -11.26 15.58 5.52
CA GLU A 414 -11.81 14.52 4.69
C GLU A 414 -10.87 13.30 4.67
N GLY A 415 -9.56 13.50 4.48
CA GLY A 415 -8.58 12.41 4.51
C GLY A 415 -8.51 11.70 5.87
N ARG A 416 -8.68 12.42 6.99
CA ARG A 416 -8.77 11.79 8.33
C ARG A 416 -10.02 10.93 8.51
N SER A 417 -11.16 11.34 7.93
CA SER A 417 -12.39 10.54 7.92
C SER A 417 -12.25 9.33 6.99
N GLN A 418 -11.70 9.53 5.80
CA GLN A 418 -11.43 8.46 4.82
C GLN A 418 -10.45 7.42 5.38
N MET A 419 -9.47 7.83 6.20
CA MET A 419 -8.54 6.91 6.87
C MET A 419 -9.22 5.92 7.83
N ASP A 420 -10.28 6.32 8.54
CA ASP A 420 -11.05 5.39 9.37
C ASP A 420 -11.69 4.30 8.50
N ASN A 421 -12.33 4.71 7.41
CA ASN A 421 -12.95 3.78 6.46
C ASN A 421 -11.91 2.86 5.80
N TYR A 422 -10.80 3.42 5.34
CA TYR A 422 -9.70 2.71 4.70
C TYR A 422 -9.07 1.66 5.64
N SER A 423 -8.66 2.08 6.84
CA SER A 423 -8.05 1.17 7.82
C SER A 423 -9.01 0.06 8.26
N ARG A 424 -10.32 0.37 8.37
CA ARG A 424 -11.37 -0.61 8.69
C ARG A 424 -11.53 -1.66 7.58
N ILE A 425 -11.70 -1.22 6.33
CA ILE A 425 -11.87 -2.14 5.18
C ILE A 425 -10.64 -3.04 5.06
N LEU A 426 -9.45 -2.46 5.16
CA LEU A 426 -8.19 -3.19 5.08
C LEU A 426 -8.06 -4.21 6.22
N ALA A 427 -8.46 -3.85 7.45
CA ALA A 427 -8.42 -4.77 8.58
C ALA A 427 -9.38 -5.95 8.41
N ILE A 428 -10.62 -5.70 7.97
CA ILE A 428 -11.59 -6.76 7.66
C ILE A 428 -11.04 -7.66 6.55
N LEU A 429 -10.49 -7.08 5.48
CA LEU A 429 -9.91 -7.84 4.38
C LEU A 429 -8.75 -8.74 4.86
N CYS A 430 -7.81 -8.21 5.64
CA CYS A 430 -6.70 -8.99 6.17
C CYS A 430 -7.16 -10.11 7.11
N LEU A 431 -8.13 -9.85 8.00
CA LEU A 431 -8.66 -10.86 8.91
C LEU A 431 -9.45 -11.96 8.18
N THR A 432 -10.15 -11.60 7.11
CA THR A 432 -10.93 -12.58 6.32
C THR A 432 -10.06 -13.42 5.39
N LEU A 433 -8.90 -12.93 4.99
CA LEU A 433 -7.89 -13.67 4.21
C LEU A 433 -6.96 -14.55 5.07
N SER A 434 -7.04 -14.46 6.40
CA SER A 434 -6.25 -15.34 7.29
C SER A 434 -6.94 -16.69 7.52
N TRP A 435 -7.00 -17.51 6.47
CA TRP A 435 -7.68 -18.79 6.48
C TRP A 435 -7.07 -19.77 7.49
N SER A 436 -5.90 -20.34 7.22
CA SER A 436 -5.38 -21.50 7.96
C SER A 436 -4.76 -21.22 9.35
N THR A 437 -4.97 -20.05 9.95
CA THR A 437 -4.26 -19.63 11.17
C THR A 437 -5.12 -19.74 12.43
N VAL A 438 -4.61 -20.40 13.48
CA VAL A 438 -5.20 -20.48 14.84
C VAL A 438 -6.71 -20.79 14.80
N TYR A 439 -7.06 -21.96 14.27
CA TYR A 439 -8.46 -22.43 14.15
C TYR A 439 -9.38 -21.48 13.37
N GLY A 440 -8.81 -20.66 12.48
CA GLY A 440 -9.56 -19.69 11.68
C GLY A 440 -10.03 -18.46 12.45
N ILE A 441 -9.46 -18.17 13.61
CA ILE A 441 -9.91 -17.09 14.50
C ILE A 441 -9.99 -15.72 13.79
N GLY A 442 -9.07 -15.44 12.86
CA GLY A 442 -9.10 -14.19 12.10
C GLY A 442 -10.37 -14.05 11.26
N THR A 443 -10.78 -15.12 10.56
CA THR A 443 -12.00 -15.11 9.73
C THR A 443 -13.27 -14.91 10.56
N ILE A 444 -13.30 -15.41 11.79
CA ILE A 444 -14.41 -15.23 12.74
C ILE A 444 -14.44 -13.80 13.26
N ILE A 445 -13.30 -13.25 13.68
CA ILE A 445 -13.22 -11.85 14.15
C ILE A 445 -13.62 -10.91 13.01
N GLY A 446 -13.12 -11.14 11.80
CA GLY A 446 -13.47 -10.36 10.61
C GLY A 446 -14.96 -10.39 10.31
N SER A 447 -15.58 -11.59 10.34
CA SER A 447 -17.02 -11.75 10.06
C SER A 447 -17.90 -11.12 11.15
N VAL A 448 -17.61 -11.32 12.43
CA VAL A 448 -18.36 -10.68 13.53
C VAL A 448 -18.25 -9.16 13.47
N TRP A 449 -17.08 -8.63 13.13
CA TRP A 449 -16.86 -7.19 13.07
C TRP A 449 -17.63 -6.55 11.91
N ILE A 450 -17.59 -7.12 10.70
CA ILE A 450 -18.37 -6.58 9.57
C ILE A 450 -19.88 -6.66 9.84
N THR A 451 -20.37 -7.70 10.53
CA THR A 451 -21.77 -7.81 10.92
C THR A 451 -22.16 -6.67 11.85
N ARG A 452 -21.35 -6.43 12.88
CA ARG A 452 -21.57 -5.29 13.79
C ARG A 452 -21.60 -3.97 13.02
N GLU A 453 -20.62 -3.73 12.14
CA GLU A 453 -20.51 -2.48 11.38
C GLU A 453 -21.70 -2.27 10.44
N THR A 454 -22.17 -3.33 9.78
CA THR A 454 -23.34 -3.29 8.88
C THR A 454 -24.58 -2.79 9.63
N PHE A 455 -24.84 -3.30 10.83
CA PHE A 455 -26.03 -2.97 11.61
C PHE A 455 -25.90 -1.70 12.48
N THR A 456 -24.69 -1.33 12.93
CA THR A 456 -24.51 -0.14 13.78
C THR A 456 -24.21 1.14 13.01
N LYS A 457 -23.54 1.05 11.86
CA LYS A 457 -23.14 2.21 11.04
C LYS A 457 -23.91 2.31 9.72
N GLY A 458 -24.87 1.42 9.46
CA GLY A 458 -25.71 1.47 8.27
C GLY A 458 -24.94 1.27 6.96
N GLN A 459 -23.89 0.45 6.95
CA GLN A 459 -23.09 0.23 5.73
C GLN A 459 -23.80 -0.71 4.76
N LYS A 460 -24.54 -0.10 3.82
CA LYS A 460 -25.37 -0.79 2.82
C LYS A 460 -24.61 -1.88 2.04
N TYR A 461 -23.39 -1.59 1.59
CA TYR A 461 -22.60 -2.51 0.76
C TYR A 461 -21.95 -3.65 1.56
N ALA A 462 -21.80 -3.51 2.88
CA ALA A 462 -21.22 -4.56 3.72
C ALA A 462 -22.18 -5.75 3.87
N LEU A 463 -23.50 -5.51 3.83
CA LEU A 463 -24.53 -6.55 3.85
C LEU A 463 -24.34 -7.57 2.71
N LEU A 464 -23.94 -7.08 1.52
CA LEU A 464 -23.73 -7.90 0.33
C LEU A 464 -22.61 -8.95 0.52
N ALA A 465 -21.63 -8.67 1.37
CA ALA A 465 -20.49 -9.55 1.62
C ALA A 465 -20.71 -10.56 2.75
N LEU A 466 -21.74 -10.39 3.60
CA LEU A 466 -21.92 -11.22 4.81
C LEU A 466 -22.05 -12.73 4.54
N PRO A 467 -22.89 -13.20 3.59
CA PRO A 467 -23.04 -14.64 3.34
C PRO A 467 -21.72 -15.32 2.97
N LEU A 468 -20.92 -14.64 2.14
CA LEU A 468 -19.60 -15.12 1.72
C LEU A 468 -18.63 -15.20 2.91
N LEU A 469 -18.62 -14.18 3.78
CA LEU A 469 -17.73 -14.14 4.94
C LEU A 469 -18.11 -15.17 6.01
N TYR A 470 -19.40 -15.43 6.22
CA TYR A 470 -19.86 -16.50 7.11
C TYR A 470 -19.50 -17.87 6.55
N CYS A 471 -19.66 -18.08 5.24
CA CYS A 471 -19.20 -19.30 4.57
C CYS A 471 -17.71 -19.54 4.83
N PHE A 472 -16.86 -18.53 4.65
CA PHE A 472 -15.43 -18.66 4.94
C PHE A 472 -15.14 -18.90 6.43
N ALA A 473 -15.82 -18.20 7.34
CA ALA A 473 -15.60 -18.38 8.77
C ALA A 473 -16.02 -19.78 9.27
N VAL A 474 -17.19 -20.26 8.83
CA VAL A 474 -17.73 -21.57 9.22
C VAL A 474 -16.92 -22.70 8.60
N GLY A 475 -16.67 -22.64 7.29
CA GLY A 475 -15.89 -23.67 6.59
C GLY A 475 -14.51 -23.83 7.18
N ASN A 476 -13.82 -22.72 7.41
CA ASN A 476 -12.48 -22.72 7.96
C ASN A 476 -12.41 -23.22 9.42
N LEU A 477 -13.41 -22.89 10.25
CA LEU A 477 -13.51 -23.42 11.61
C LEU A 477 -13.72 -24.94 11.60
N ILE A 478 -14.58 -25.46 10.72
CA ILE A 478 -14.85 -26.90 10.62
C ILE A 478 -13.60 -27.64 10.14
N SER A 479 -12.97 -27.13 9.07
CA SER A 479 -11.75 -27.71 8.48
C SER A 479 -10.61 -27.82 9.49
N GLN A 480 -10.41 -26.79 10.32
CA GLN A 480 -9.31 -26.79 11.29
C GLN A 480 -9.60 -27.56 12.58
N LEU A 481 -10.87 -27.79 12.90
CA LEU A 481 -11.24 -28.61 14.06
C LEU A 481 -11.17 -30.11 13.75
N ASP A 482 -11.16 -30.50 12.46
CA ASP A 482 -11.11 -31.90 12.01
C ASP A 482 -12.16 -32.80 12.71
N ILE A 483 -13.31 -32.21 13.05
CA ILE A 483 -14.40 -32.90 13.78
C ILE A 483 -15.29 -33.70 12.81
N VAL A 484 -15.25 -33.36 11.52
CA VAL A 484 -16.27 -33.76 10.55
C VAL A 484 -15.63 -34.18 9.22
N SER A 485 -16.26 -35.10 8.49
CA SER A 485 -15.80 -35.53 7.16
C SER A 485 -15.88 -34.41 6.11
N ASP A 486 -14.93 -34.40 5.16
CA ASP A 486 -14.84 -33.43 4.06
C ASP A 486 -16.15 -33.25 3.28
N SER A 487 -16.92 -34.33 3.12
CA SER A 487 -18.22 -34.32 2.44
C SER A 487 -19.28 -33.51 3.22
N PHE A 488 -19.28 -33.59 4.54
CA PHE A 488 -20.22 -32.87 5.38
C PHE A 488 -19.76 -31.42 5.63
N GLU A 489 -18.45 -31.15 5.65
CA GLU A 489 -17.91 -29.79 5.61
C GLU A 489 -18.39 -29.03 4.37
N ASN A 490 -18.20 -29.61 3.18
CA ASN A 490 -18.66 -29.01 1.92
C ASN A 490 -20.18 -28.81 1.88
N SER A 491 -20.94 -29.73 2.48
CA SER A 491 -22.39 -29.61 2.58
C SER A 491 -22.81 -28.42 3.46
N ILE A 492 -22.16 -28.20 4.60
CA ILE A 492 -22.44 -27.06 5.50
C ILE A 492 -22.09 -25.73 4.81
N ILE A 493 -20.93 -25.67 4.16
CA ILE A 493 -20.47 -24.48 3.44
C ILE A 493 -21.48 -24.12 2.34
N GLY A 494 -21.85 -25.11 1.51
CA GLY A 494 -22.80 -24.92 0.42
C GLY A 494 -24.20 -24.55 0.92
N PHE A 495 -24.68 -25.16 2.00
CA PHE A 495 -25.98 -24.82 2.61
C PHE A 495 -26.00 -23.39 3.15
N THR A 496 -24.91 -22.93 3.77
CA THR A 496 -24.78 -21.56 4.27
C THR A 496 -24.91 -20.53 3.13
N LEU A 497 -24.28 -20.81 1.98
CA LEU A 497 -24.39 -19.96 0.78
C LEU A 497 -25.79 -20.00 0.17
N ILE A 498 -26.43 -21.17 0.09
CA ILE A 498 -27.81 -21.30 -0.39
C ILE A 498 -28.77 -20.51 0.51
N ALA A 499 -28.70 -20.69 1.82
CA ALA A 499 -29.53 -19.99 2.78
C ALA A 499 -29.34 -18.46 2.67
N GLY A 500 -28.09 -18.01 2.54
CA GLY A 500 -27.76 -16.60 2.29
C GLY A 500 -28.32 -16.09 0.94
N GLY A 501 -28.21 -16.88 -0.12
CA GLY A 501 -28.76 -16.56 -1.44
C GLY A 501 -30.29 -16.44 -1.43
N ILE A 502 -30.99 -17.39 -0.80
CA ILE A 502 -32.46 -17.34 -0.65
C ILE A 502 -32.87 -16.12 0.17
N TRP A 503 -32.20 -15.87 1.31
CA TRP A 503 -32.48 -14.71 2.15
C TRP A 503 -32.32 -13.39 1.40
N MET A 504 -31.21 -13.21 0.66
CA MET A 504 -31.00 -11.99 -0.13
C MET A 504 -31.98 -11.87 -1.30
N THR A 505 -32.38 -12.99 -1.91
CA THR A 505 -33.41 -13.01 -2.97
C THR A 505 -34.78 -12.58 -2.42
N TYR A 506 -35.11 -13.03 -1.21
CA TYR A 506 -36.33 -12.61 -0.50
C TYR A 506 -36.33 -11.10 -0.24
N LEU A 507 -35.21 -10.56 0.26
CA LEU A 507 -35.05 -9.11 0.46
C LEU A 507 -35.13 -8.31 -0.85
N ALA A 508 -34.57 -8.83 -1.93
CA ALA A 508 -34.66 -8.18 -3.24
C ALA A 508 -36.09 -8.21 -3.80
N THR A 509 -36.87 -9.23 -3.50
CA THR A 509 -38.25 -9.41 -3.99
C THR A 509 -39.25 -8.56 -3.20
N LYS A 510 -39.05 -8.43 -1.88
CA LYS A 510 -39.87 -7.56 -1.03
C LYS A 510 -39.10 -6.28 -0.68
N SER A 511 -39.01 -5.37 -1.66
CA SER A 511 -38.34 -4.07 -1.51
C SER A 511 -38.85 -3.29 -0.28
N GLU A 512 -40.16 -3.27 -0.04
CA GLU A 512 -40.78 -2.57 1.09
C GLU A 512 -40.17 -2.91 2.46
N ILE A 513 -39.73 -4.16 2.66
CA ILE A 513 -39.12 -4.60 3.93
C ILE A 513 -37.81 -3.85 4.17
N VAL A 514 -36.94 -3.76 3.16
CA VAL A 514 -35.66 -3.07 3.30
C VAL A 514 -35.87 -1.56 3.40
N TRP A 515 -36.85 -1.02 2.68
CA TRP A 515 -37.20 0.40 2.77
C TRP A 515 -37.65 0.79 4.19
N SER A 516 -38.32 -0.12 4.90
CA SER A 516 -38.75 0.10 6.29
C SER A 516 -37.61 0.10 7.32
N TRP A 517 -36.38 -0.30 6.96
CA TRP A 517 -35.27 -0.36 7.90
C TRP A 517 -34.68 1.03 8.17
N SER A 518 -34.86 1.52 9.40
CA SER A 518 -34.26 2.78 9.88
C SER A 518 -32.74 2.75 10.02
N ILE A 519 -32.11 1.60 9.73
CA ILE A 519 -30.68 1.36 9.85
C ILE A 519 -29.92 1.92 8.63
N PHE A 520 -30.58 2.07 7.47
CA PHE A 520 -29.95 2.54 6.24
C PHE A 520 -30.53 3.90 5.81
N GLU A 521 -29.65 4.87 5.59
CA GLU A 521 -30.01 6.19 5.06
C GLU A 521 -29.81 6.22 3.55
N TRP A 522 -30.85 6.52 2.77
CA TRP A 522 -30.81 6.56 1.30
C TRP A 522 -30.74 8.00 0.82
N GLU A 523 -29.80 8.32 -0.08
CA GLU A 523 -29.69 9.69 -0.63
C GLU A 523 -30.77 9.95 -1.69
N ASP A 524 -31.09 8.93 -2.49
CA ASP A 524 -32.07 8.97 -3.57
C ASP A 524 -32.77 7.60 -3.73
N GLU A 525 -33.97 7.62 -4.28
CA GLU A 525 -34.75 6.43 -4.64
C GLU A 525 -34.02 5.60 -5.70
N ALA A 526 -33.31 6.26 -6.62
CA ALA A 526 -32.47 5.61 -7.62
C ALA A 526 -31.29 4.83 -7.00
N GLU A 527 -30.67 5.35 -5.93
CA GLU A 527 -29.59 4.66 -5.20
C GLU A 527 -30.11 3.38 -4.54
N TYR A 528 -31.30 3.47 -3.94
CA TYR A 528 -31.96 2.35 -3.29
C TYR A 528 -32.27 1.21 -4.27
N PHE A 529 -32.93 1.51 -5.39
CA PHE A 529 -33.26 0.48 -6.38
C PHE A 529 -32.00 -0.11 -7.04
N ALA A 530 -30.98 0.70 -7.30
CA ALA A 530 -29.69 0.20 -7.80
C ALA A 530 -29.00 -0.73 -6.80
N TRP A 531 -29.13 -0.49 -5.49
CA TRP A 531 -28.61 -1.36 -4.46
C TRP A 531 -29.41 -2.67 -4.34
N ILE A 532 -30.75 -2.61 -4.40
CA ILE A 532 -31.63 -3.80 -4.44
C ILE A 532 -31.31 -4.68 -5.65
N ASP A 533 -31.05 -4.08 -6.81
CA ASP A 533 -30.65 -4.83 -8.00
C ASP A 533 -29.31 -5.56 -7.80
N ARG A 534 -28.34 -4.90 -7.18
CA ARG A 534 -27.05 -5.55 -6.82
C ARG A 534 -27.24 -6.67 -5.81
N LEU A 535 -28.12 -6.48 -4.83
CA LEU A 535 -28.49 -7.50 -3.85
C LEU A 535 -29.04 -8.76 -4.54
N GLY A 536 -29.98 -8.58 -5.48
CA GLY A 536 -30.57 -9.68 -6.24
C GLY A 536 -29.61 -10.35 -7.21
N MET A 537 -28.73 -9.61 -7.90
CA MET A 537 -27.71 -10.22 -8.76
C MET A 537 -26.71 -11.06 -7.95
N ILE A 538 -26.28 -10.57 -6.79
CA ILE A 538 -25.36 -11.28 -5.89
C ILE A 538 -26.05 -12.49 -5.24
N SER A 539 -27.35 -12.40 -4.93
CA SER A 539 -28.11 -13.50 -4.33
C SER A 539 -28.17 -14.72 -5.25
N VAL A 540 -28.40 -14.50 -6.54
CA VAL A 540 -28.35 -15.55 -7.57
C VAL A 540 -26.97 -16.18 -7.61
N ALA A 541 -25.89 -15.39 -7.58
CA ALA A 541 -24.54 -15.92 -7.57
C ALA A 541 -24.27 -16.80 -6.34
N TYR A 542 -24.65 -16.36 -5.13
CA TYR A 542 -24.47 -17.16 -3.91
C TYR A 542 -25.28 -18.46 -3.93
N PHE A 543 -26.52 -18.44 -4.42
CA PHE A 543 -27.31 -19.64 -4.55
C PHE A 543 -26.67 -20.65 -5.52
N LEU A 544 -26.30 -20.21 -6.72
CA LEU A 544 -25.71 -21.08 -7.74
C LEU A 544 -24.35 -21.66 -7.28
N ILE A 545 -23.48 -20.83 -6.70
CA ILE A 545 -22.19 -21.27 -6.14
C ILE A 545 -22.42 -22.24 -4.97
N GLY A 546 -23.39 -21.98 -4.09
CA GLY A 546 -23.72 -22.85 -2.97
C GLY A 546 -24.19 -24.25 -3.41
N VAL A 547 -25.10 -24.33 -4.39
CA VAL A 547 -25.53 -25.61 -4.98
C VAL A 547 -24.34 -26.32 -5.64
N GLY A 548 -23.49 -25.58 -6.36
CA GLY A 548 -22.26 -26.11 -6.92
C GLY A 548 -21.29 -26.65 -5.86
N TRP A 549 -21.23 -26.02 -4.70
CA TRP A 549 -20.36 -26.43 -3.60
C TRP A 549 -20.83 -27.73 -2.94
N ILE A 550 -22.14 -27.90 -2.73
CA ILE A 550 -22.72 -29.15 -2.20
C ILE A 550 -22.49 -30.31 -3.18
N VAL A 551 -22.69 -30.08 -4.47
CA VAL A 551 -22.55 -31.11 -5.50
C VAL A 551 -21.08 -31.40 -5.83
N GLY A 552 -20.17 -30.48 -5.49
CA GLY A 552 -18.73 -30.64 -5.65
C GLY A 552 -18.24 -30.27 -7.06
N VAL A 553 -18.37 -29.00 -7.46
CA VAL A 553 -17.93 -28.49 -8.78
C VAL A 553 -16.45 -28.80 -9.11
N ALA A 554 -15.59 -29.01 -8.10
CA ALA A 554 -14.18 -29.38 -8.31
C ALA A 554 -13.98 -30.82 -8.80
N GLU A 555 -14.95 -31.71 -8.58
CA GLU A 555 -14.92 -33.12 -8.93
C GLU A 555 -16.25 -33.54 -9.58
N ILE A 556 -16.59 -32.96 -10.74
CA ILE A 556 -17.68 -33.48 -11.57
C ILE A 556 -17.24 -34.85 -12.12
N VAL A 557 -17.42 -35.90 -11.32
CA VAL A 557 -16.95 -37.27 -11.63
C VAL A 557 -18.10 -38.11 -12.17
N THR A 558 -19.37 -37.76 -11.90
CA THR A 558 -20.53 -38.58 -12.28
C THR A 558 -21.63 -37.80 -13.00
N ASN A 559 -22.28 -38.45 -13.97
CA ASN A 559 -23.44 -37.89 -14.68
C ASN A 559 -24.58 -37.51 -13.73
N ALA A 560 -24.82 -38.30 -12.69
CA ALA A 560 -25.89 -38.05 -11.71
C ALA A 560 -25.72 -36.71 -10.96
N GLN A 561 -24.50 -36.34 -10.57
CA GLN A 561 -24.22 -35.05 -9.94
C GLN A 561 -24.50 -33.87 -10.87
N SER A 562 -24.10 -34.00 -12.14
CA SER A 562 -24.36 -32.95 -13.14
C SER A 562 -25.85 -32.76 -13.44
N ILE A 563 -26.63 -33.85 -13.46
CA ILE A 563 -28.08 -33.80 -13.61
C ILE A 563 -28.72 -33.03 -12.45
N THR A 564 -28.35 -33.34 -11.20
CA THR A 564 -28.89 -32.66 -10.02
C THR A 564 -28.53 -31.18 -9.99
N LEU A 565 -27.28 -30.81 -10.30
CA LEU A 565 -26.81 -29.42 -10.33
C LEU A 565 -27.63 -28.57 -11.31
N PHE A 566 -27.69 -28.99 -12.58
CA PHE A 566 -28.34 -28.20 -13.62
C PHE A 566 -29.86 -28.20 -13.50
N SER A 567 -30.46 -29.24 -12.92
CA SER A 567 -31.89 -29.27 -12.61
C SER A 567 -32.26 -28.22 -11.55
N ILE A 568 -31.50 -28.15 -10.45
CA ILE A 568 -31.74 -27.16 -9.38
C ILE A 568 -31.52 -25.73 -9.90
N TRP A 569 -30.47 -25.52 -10.69
CA TRP A 569 -30.21 -24.22 -11.32
C TRP A 569 -31.33 -23.81 -12.29
N ALA A 570 -31.82 -24.73 -13.11
CA ALA A 570 -32.91 -24.47 -14.04
C ALA A 570 -34.18 -24.02 -13.31
N VAL A 571 -34.63 -24.78 -12.30
CA VAL A 571 -35.85 -24.45 -11.53
C VAL A 571 -35.73 -23.09 -10.85
N TYR A 572 -34.60 -22.83 -10.18
CA TYR A 572 -34.39 -21.55 -9.49
C TYR A 572 -34.36 -20.36 -10.47
N LEU A 573 -33.66 -20.48 -11.59
CA LEU A 573 -33.54 -19.41 -12.58
C LEU A 573 -34.84 -19.16 -13.36
N VAL A 574 -35.65 -20.19 -13.61
CA VAL A 574 -37.02 -20.02 -14.14
C VAL A 574 -37.87 -19.21 -13.16
N GLY A 575 -37.79 -19.50 -11.86
CA GLY A 575 -38.49 -18.72 -10.82
C GLY A 575 -38.09 -17.24 -10.83
N ILE A 576 -36.80 -16.94 -10.95
CA ILE A 576 -36.29 -15.55 -11.08
C ILE A 576 -36.77 -14.91 -12.39
N ALA A 577 -36.80 -15.65 -13.50
CA ALA A 577 -37.26 -15.15 -14.79
C ALA A 577 -38.74 -14.74 -14.73
N ILE A 578 -39.60 -15.60 -14.18
CA ILE A 578 -41.05 -15.33 -14.00
C ILE A 578 -41.24 -14.08 -13.14
N GLN A 579 -40.55 -13.95 -12.01
CA GLN A 579 -40.59 -12.74 -11.19
C GLN A 579 -40.17 -11.48 -11.94
N GLY A 580 -39.23 -11.59 -12.89
CA GLY A 580 -38.80 -10.46 -13.72
C GLY A 580 -39.85 -9.94 -14.70
N PHE A 581 -40.88 -10.73 -15.00
CA PHE A 581 -42.01 -10.35 -15.88
C PHE A 581 -43.28 -9.95 -15.10
N ARG A 582 -43.29 -10.04 -13.78
CA ARG A 582 -44.39 -9.52 -12.94
C ARG A 582 -44.28 -8.00 -12.80
N GLU A 583 -45.42 -7.32 -12.74
CA GLU A 583 -45.50 -5.85 -12.61
C GLU A 583 -44.89 -5.34 -11.29
N GLU A 584 -45.07 -6.06 -10.18
CA GLU A 584 -44.61 -5.63 -8.85
C GLU A 584 -43.10 -5.75 -8.62
N THR A 585 -42.43 -6.68 -9.30
CA THR A 585 -41.01 -7.04 -9.06
C THR A 585 -40.15 -6.88 -10.30
N GLU A 586 -40.56 -5.94 -11.14
CA GLU A 586 -40.03 -5.75 -12.47
C GLU A 586 -38.56 -5.26 -12.42
N ALA A 587 -37.63 -6.05 -12.96
CA ALA A 587 -36.22 -5.64 -13.07
C ALA A 587 -35.56 -6.22 -14.33
N PRO A 588 -34.75 -5.43 -15.08
CA PRO A 588 -34.06 -5.91 -16.28
C PRO A 588 -33.11 -7.09 -16.01
N TRP A 589 -32.41 -7.11 -14.87
CA TRP A 589 -31.45 -8.16 -14.54
C TRP A 589 -32.13 -9.51 -14.25
N ARG A 590 -33.34 -9.52 -13.66
CA ARG A 590 -34.12 -10.75 -13.39
C ARG A 590 -34.51 -11.43 -14.69
N ARG A 591 -34.95 -10.63 -15.67
CA ARG A 591 -35.28 -11.13 -17.02
C ARG A 591 -34.02 -11.63 -17.72
N GLY A 592 -32.94 -10.85 -17.74
CA GLY A 592 -31.69 -11.27 -18.37
C GLY A 592 -31.10 -12.54 -17.74
N ILE A 593 -30.72 -12.48 -16.46
CA ILE A 593 -30.05 -13.57 -15.76
C ILE A 593 -30.97 -14.79 -15.62
N GLY A 594 -32.25 -14.59 -15.30
CA GLY A 594 -33.23 -15.67 -15.14
C GLY A 594 -33.53 -16.38 -16.46
N SER A 595 -33.91 -15.65 -17.52
CA SER A 595 -34.30 -16.28 -18.80
C SER A 595 -33.12 -16.93 -19.51
N PHE A 596 -32.00 -16.22 -19.70
CA PHE A 596 -30.83 -16.80 -20.35
C PHE A 596 -30.16 -17.87 -19.48
N GLY A 597 -30.14 -17.69 -18.16
CA GLY A 597 -29.56 -18.66 -17.23
C GLY A 597 -30.35 -19.95 -17.12
N SER A 598 -31.69 -19.90 -17.15
CA SER A 598 -32.54 -21.11 -17.17
C SER A 598 -32.39 -21.86 -18.48
N LEU A 599 -32.37 -21.18 -19.63
CA LEU A 599 -32.09 -21.79 -20.93
C LEU A 599 -30.71 -22.46 -20.96
N PHE A 600 -29.69 -21.77 -20.43
CA PHE A 600 -28.36 -22.35 -20.29
C PHE A 600 -28.35 -23.60 -19.40
N SER A 601 -29.06 -23.55 -18.26
CA SER A 601 -29.12 -24.67 -17.32
C SER A 601 -29.83 -25.89 -17.92
N ILE A 602 -30.95 -25.70 -18.61
CA ILE A 602 -31.69 -26.77 -19.32
C ILE A 602 -30.84 -27.34 -20.47
N PHE A 603 -30.11 -26.49 -21.20
CA PHE A 603 -29.20 -26.94 -22.23
C PHE A 603 -28.06 -27.79 -21.66
N MET A 604 -27.41 -27.34 -20.59
CA MET A 604 -26.36 -28.10 -19.91
C MET A 604 -26.90 -29.41 -19.31
N LEU A 605 -28.10 -29.40 -18.74
CA LEU A 605 -28.81 -30.59 -18.29
C LEU A 605 -29.01 -31.61 -19.43
N SER A 606 -29.32 -31.14 -20.64
CA SER A 606 -29.48 -32.01 -21.81
C SER A 606 -28.17 -32.71 -22.23
N LEU A 607 -27.02 -32.09 -21.97
CA LEU A 607 -25.70 -32.66 -22.25
C LEU A 607 -25.28 -33.70 -21.19
N SER A 608 -25.83 -33.59 -19.98
CA SER A 608 -25.59 -34.50 -18.86
C SER A 608 -26.37 -35.82 -18.94
N ILE A 609 -27.39 -35.91 -19.81
CA ILE A 609 -28.21 -37.11 -19.97
C ILE A 609 -27.70 -37.95 -21.15
N GLU A 610 -27.37 -39.21 -20.87
CA GLU A 610 -26.88 -40.15 -21.89
C GLU A 610 -28.00 -40.70 -22.80
N THR A 611 -29.24 -40.75 -22.32
CA THR A 611 -30.38 -41.31 -23.04
C THR A 611 -30.91 -40.34 -24.10
N GLU A 612 -30.95 -40.79 -25.37
CA GLU A 612 -31.34 -39.95 -26.50
C GLU A 612 -32.77 -39.39 -26.38
N LEU A 613 -33.71 -40.22 -25.90
CA LEU A 613 -35.11 -39.82 -25.73
C LEU A 613 -35.27 -38.66 -24.75
N PHE A 614 -34.68 -38.77 -23.55
CA PHE A 614 -34.76 -37.71 -22.55
C PHE A 614 -34.03 -36.44 -22.97
N ARG A 615 -32.91 -36.56 -23.70
CA ARG A 615 -32.21 -35.41 -24.30
C ARG A 615 -33.08 -34.67 -25.32
N TYR A 616 -33.79 -35.38 -26.20
CA TYR A 616 -34.72 -34.74 -27.14
C TYR A 616 -35.93 -34.10 -26.45
N VAL A 617 -36.47 -34.73 -25.40
CA VAL A 617 -37.52 -34.13 -24.57
C VAL A 617 -37.03 -32.84 -23.91
N LEU A 618 -35.79 -32.79 -23.41
CA LEU A 618 -35.21 -31.55 -22.86
C LEU A 618 -34.95 -30.48 -23.91
N TRP A 619 -34.59 -30.84 -25.15
CA TRP A 619 -34.47 -29.87 -26.24
C TRP A 619 -35.83 -29.31 -26.68
N MET A 620 -36.88 -30.14 -26.65
CA MET A 620 -38.25 -29.68 -26.85
C MET A 620 -38.66 -28.71 -25.72
N LEU A 621 -38.40 -29.07 -24.46
CA LEU A 621 -38.66 -28.21 -23.30
C LEU A 621 -37.86 -26.90 -23.39
N LEU A 622 -36.59 -26.94 -23.78
CA LEU A 622 -35.78 -25.75 -24.04
C LEU A 622 -36.43 -24.84 -25.10
N GLY A 623 -36.95 -25.43 -26.18
CA GLY A 623 -37.67 -24.70 -27.23
C GLY A 623 -38.96 -24.06 -26.73
N ILE A 624 -39.76 -24.78 -25.94
CA ILE A 624 -41.01 -24.27 -25.33
C ILE A 624 -40.70 -23.12 -24.37
N VAL A 625 -39.72 -23.29 -23.47
CA VAL A 625 -39.32 -22.26 -22.49
C VAL A 625 -38.75 -21.03 -23.21
N ALA A 626 -37.93 -21.21 -24.25
CA ALA A 626 -37.39 -20.11 -25.03
C ALA A 626 -38.49 -19.34 -25.79
N PHE A 627 -39.46 -20.06 -26.35
CA PHE A 627 -40.62 -19.48 -27.00
C PHE A 627 -41.51 -18.72 -26.01
N GLY A 628 -41.78 -19.29 -24.84
CA GLY A 628 -42.53 -18.64 -23.76
C GLY A 628 -41.88 -17.34 -23.30
N PHE A 629 -40.56 -17.34 -23.04
CA PHE A 629 -39.85 -16.09 -22.77
C PHE A 629 -39.89 -15.12 -23.94
N GLY A 630 -39.81 -15.62 -25.19
CA GLY A 630 -39.95 -14.81 -26.41
C GLY A 630 -41.29 -14.07 -26.48
N ILE A 631 -42.40 -14.75 -26.18
CA ILE A 631 -43.73 -14.14 -26.09
C ILE A 631 -43.76 -13.07 -24.99
N LEU A 632 -43.26 -13.37 -23.79
CA LEU A 632 -43.21 -12.41 -22.68
C LEU A 632 -42.39 -11.16 -23.02
N TYR A 633 -41.29 -11.29 -23.78
CA TYR A 633 -40.53 -10.14 -24.30
C TYR A 633 -41.30 -9.36 -25.37
N MET A 634 -42.02 -10.04 -26.27
CA MET A 634 -42.80 -9.40 -27.34
C MET A 634 -44.01 -8.64 -26.81
N ASN A 635 -44.75 -9.22 -25.87
CA ASN A 635 -45.91 -8.57 -25.22
C ASN A 635 -45.49 -7.23 -24.61
N ARG A 636 -44.33 -7.21 -23.96
CA ARG A 636 -43.77 -6.01 -23.36
C ARG A 636 -43.29 -4.96 -24.37
N LEU A 637 -42.75 -5.38 -25.52
CA LEU A 637 -42.37 -4.45 -26.59
C LEU A 637 -43.60 -3.83 -27.27
N GLY A 638 -44.74 -4.53 -27.25
CA GLY A 638 -46.03 -4.09 -27.80
C GLY A 638 -46.76 -3.02 -26.97
N GLU A 639 -46.57 -3.00 -25.65
CA GLU A 639 -47.18 -2.02 -24.74
C GLU A 639 -46.55 -0.61 -24.82
N GLY A 640 -45.35 -0.48 -25.40
CA GLY A 640 -44.63 0.79 -25.53
C GLY A 640 -44.99 1.65 -26.76
N THR A 641 -45.89 1.22 -27.65
CA THR A 641 -46.16 1.89 -28.94
C THR A 641 -47.49 2.64 -29.00
N MET A 642 -47.83 3.42 -27.97
CA MET A 642 -48.95 4.40 -28.01
C MET A 642 -48.47 5.85 -27.83
N VAL A 643 -47.31 6.21 -28.40
CA VAL A 643 -46.81 7.61 -28.47
C VAL A 643 -46.71 8.08 -29.93
N PHE A 644 -47.78 7.86 -30.69
CA PHE A 644 -48.04 8.61 -31.91
C PHE A 644 -49.50 9.07 -31.90
N GLU A 645 -49.77 10.20 -31.23
CA GLU A 645 -50.91 11.04 -31.58
C GLU A 645 -50.79 11.39 -33.07
N GLN A 646 -51.57 10.73 -33.92
CA GLN A 646 -51.88 11.28 -35.23
C GLN A 646 -52.88 12.42 -35.01
N PRO A 647 -52.55 13.67 -35.38
CA PRO A 647 -53.55 14.73 -35.36
C PRO A 647 -54.56 14.44 -36.47
N ALA A 648 -55.83 14.44 -36.07
CA ALA A 648 -56.97 14.29 -36.96
C ALA A 648 -56.88 15.24 -38.16
N THR A 649 -57.05 14.71 -39.38
CA THR A 649 -57.57 15.48 -40.50
C THR A 649 -58.50 14.60 -41.33
N GLN A 650 -59.80 14.94 -41.28
CA GLN A 650 -60.88 14.48 -42.17
C GLN A 650 -60.47 14.80 -43.64
N VAL A 651 -60.79 14.08 -44.72
CA VAL A 651 -62.04 13.49 -45.27
C VAL A 651 -61.64 12.69 -46.56
N PRO A 652 -62.52 12.08 -47.40
CA PRO A 652 -63.60 11.09 -47.25
C PRO A 652 -63.39 9.77 -48.07
N GLN A 653 -64.24 8.78 -47.78
CA GLN A 653 -64.48 7.50 -48.48
C GLN A 653 -64.62 7.56 -50.02
N ALA A 654 -64.15 6.51 -50.70
CA ALA A 654 -64.68 6.07 -51.99
C ALA A 654 -64.64 4.53 -52.17
N LEU A 655 -65.85 3.94 -52.09
CA LEU A 655 -66.43 2.87 -52.92
C LEU A 655 -65.92 1.41 -52.86
N MET A 656 -66.84 0.56 -52.38
CA MET A 656 -66.91 -0.92 -52.46
C MET A 656 -67.06 -1.44 -53.92
N PRO A 657 -67.02 -2.77 -54.14
CA PRO A 657 -68.29 -3.51 -54.11
C PRO A 657 -68.26 -4.84 -53.35
N GLN A 658 -69.40 -5.11 -52.70
CA GLN A 658 -69.79 -6.34 -52.01
C GLN A 658 -69.99 -7.53 -52.97
N GLN A 659 -69.73 -8.74 -52.49
CA GLN A 659 -70.46 -9.94 -52.93
C GLN A 659 -71.01 -10.69 -51.70
N ASN A 660 -72.34 -10.75 -51.64
CA ASN A 660 -73.13 -11.62 -50.77
C ASN A 660 -73.26 -13.00 -51.41
N TYR A 661 -73.03 -14.08 -50.65
CA TYR A 661 -73.81 -15.35 -50.71
C TYR A 661 -73.71 -16.01 -49.31
N VAL A 662 -74.73 -15.86 -48.46
CA VAL A 662 -75.77 -16.85 -48.10
C VAL A 662 -75.23 -18.10 -47.38
N GLN A 663 -75.61 -18.20 -46.09
CA GLN A 663 -75.45 -19.36 -45.20
C GLN A 663 -76.40 -20.49 -45.59
N GLU A 664 -75.93 -21.74 -45.51
CA GLU A 664 -76.77 -22.93 -45.31
C GLU A 664 -76.29 -23.65 -44.04
N PRO A 665 -77.19 -24.02 -43.11
CA PRO A 665 -76.83 -24.64 -41.84
C PRO A 665 -76.85 -26.17 -41.96
N VAL A 666 -75.84 -26.87 -41.41
CA VAL A 666 -75.92 -28.31 -41.16
C VAL A 666 -75.31 -28.65 -39.80
N GLU A 667 -76.25 -28.86 -38.87
CA GLU A 667 -76.36 -29.91 -37.83
C GLU A 667 -75.11 -30.37 -37.05
N VAL A 668 -75.18 -30.09 -35.75
CA VAL A 668 -74.40 -30.66 -34.64
C VAL A 668 -74.88 -32.09 -34.35
N PRO A 669 -74.00 -33.08 -34.13
CA PRO A 669 -74.33 -34.24 -33.31
C PRO A 669 -73.78 -34.07 -31.89
N VAL A 670 -74.71 -33.92 -30.95
CA VAL A 670 -74.51 -34.12 -29.51
C VAL A 670 -74.50 -35.62 -29.21
N GLN A 671 -73.60 -36.08 -28.33
CA GLN A 671 -73.71 -37.19 -27.34
C GLN A 671 -72.29 -37.48 -26.82
N LYS A 672 -72.00 -37.75 -25.54
CA LYS A 672 -72.82 -38.09 -24.36
C LYS A 672 -71.93 -37.95 -23.12
N THR A 673 -72.44 -37.27 -22.11
CA THR A 673 -71.96 -37.31 -20.72
C THR A 673 -72.33 -38.65 -20.09
N VAL A 674 -71.42 -39.26 -19.34
CA VAL A 674 -71.73 -40.20 -18.26
C VAL A 674 -71.01 -39.68 -17.03
N GLU A 675 -71.76 -39.07 -16.12
CA GLU A 675 -71.42 -38.92 -14.71
C GLU A 675 -71.74 -40.24 -14.00
N GLU A 676 -70.86 -40.67 -13.11
CA GLU A 676 -71.27 -41.44 -11.94
C GLU A 676 -70.56 -40.87 -10.70
N ALA A 677 -71.35 -40.74 -9.64
CA ALA A 677 -71.16 -39.84 -8.52
C ALA A 677 -70.49 -40.49 -7.30
N ILE A 678 -69.55 -39.73 -6.72
CA ILE A 678 -69.40 -39.34 -5.30
C ILE A 678 -69.49 -40.43 -4.21
N GLU A 679 -68.40 -40.57 -3.45
CA GLU A 679 -68.43 -40.69 -1.98
C GLU A 679 -67.18 -40.02 -1.36
N GLU A 680 -67.39 -38.86 -0.74
CA GLU A 680 -66.54 -38.21 0.29
C GLU A 680 -67.30 -38.34 1.63
N PRO A 681 -66.65 -38.43 2.82
CA PRO A 681 -66.08 -37.23 3.45
C PRO A 681 -64.90 -37.36 4.48
N VAL A 682 -64.01 -36.34 4.47
CA VAL A 682 -63.59 -35.42 5.60
C VAL A 682 -62.59 -35.99 6.66
N GLU A 683 -61.50 -35.36 7.16
CA GLU A 683 -60.93 -33.97 7.33
C GLU A 683 -59.40 -34.17 7.67
N GLU A 684 -58.39 -33.32 7.41
CA GLU A 684 -58.11 -31.92 7.84
C GLU A 684 -56.99 -31.28 6.98
N THR A 685 -57.26 -30.06 6.47
CA THR A 685 -56.38 -28.89 6.20
C THR A 685 -54.96 -29.03 5.61
N GLU A 686 -54.82 -28.69 4.31
CA GLU A 686 -53.69 -27.94 3.74
C GLU A 686 -54.25 -26.95 2.69
N GLU A 687 -54.04 -25.65 2.89
CA GLU A 687 -54.34 -24.56 1.93
C GLU A 687 -53.01 -24.05 1.31
N ASP A 688 -53.10 -23.57 0.07
CA ASP A 688 -52.09 -22.83 -0.75
C ASP A 688 -51.31 -23.57 -1.86
N HIS A 689 -51.77 -24.73 -2.35
CA HIS A 689 -51.20 -25.35 -3.56
C HIS A 689 -52.07 -25.29 -4.84
N ASP A 690 -53.34 -24.91 -4.75
CA ASP A 690 -54.29 -25.03 -5.87
C ASP A 690 -54.33 -23.82 -6.84
N GLU A 691 -53.76 -22.67 -6.45
CA GLU A 691 -53.76 -21.47 -7.30
C GLU A 691 -52.70 -21.55 -8.42
N PHE A 692 -51.60 -22.27 -8.18
CA PHE A 692 -50.49 -22.38 -9.13
C PHE A 692 -50.77 -23.34 -10.29
N ASP A 693 -51.46 -24.45 -10.02
CA ASP A 693 -51.79 -25.44 -11.06
C ASP A 693 -52.98 -24.99 -11.92
N SER A 694 -53.94 -24.24 -11.35
CA SER A 694 -55.08 -23.69 -12.09
C SER A 694 -54.71 -22.55 -13.04
N GLU A 695 -53.70 -21.74 -12.71
CA GLU A 695 -53.14 -20.71 -13.61
C GLU A 695 -52.31 -21.31 -14.75
N LEU A 696 -51.63 -22.44 -14.50
CA LEU A 696 -50.87 -23.16 -15.52
C LEU A 696 -51.80 -23.73 -16.60
N GLU A 697 -52.96 -24.25 -16.20
CA GLU A 697 -53.95 -24.89 -17.08
C GLU A 697 -54.67 -23.86 -17.98
N GLN A 698 -54.97 -22.66 -17.47
CA GLN A 698 -55.53 -21.56 -18.26
C GLN A 698 -54.60 -21.05 -19.36
N ALA A 699 -53.28 -21.04 -19.12
CA ALA A 699 -52.29 -20.63 -20.13
C ALA A 699 -52.15 -21.63 -21.29
N PHE A 700 -52.52 -22.91 -21.09
CA PHE A 700 -52.49 -23.93 -22.13
C PHE A 700 -53.76 -23.93 -23.00
N GLU A 701 -54.94 -23.61 -22.45
CA GLU A 701 -56.20 -23.55 -23.22
C GLU A 701 -56.22 -22.39 -24.24
N GLU A 702 -55.52 -21.27 -23.99
CA GLU A 702 -55.47 -20.15 -24.93
C GLU A 702 -54.62 -20.42 -26.19
N MET A 703 -53.74 -21.44 -26.17
CA MET A 703 -52.84 -21.77 -27.29
C MET A 703 -53.48 -22.66 -28.37
N ASP A 704 -54.60 -23.32 -28.10
CA ASP A 704 -55.18 -24.35 -29.01
C ASP A 704 -56.19 -23.80 -30.04
N SER A 705 -56.39 -22.48 -30.11
CA SER A 705 -57.37 -21.85 -31.00
C SER A 705 -56.75 -20.95 -32.09
N THR A 706 -56.14 -21.54 -33.13
CA THR A 706 -55.96 -20.84 -34.41
C THR A 706 -55.80 -21.78 -35.61
N VAL A 707 -56.58 -21.50 -36.66
CA VAL A 707 -56.82 -22.31 -37.87
C VAL A 707 -55.70 -22.16 -38.91
N GLU A 708 -55.36 -23.27 -39.58
CA GLU A 708 -54.36 -23.43 -40.66
C GLU A 708 -54.56 -22.52 -41.89
N PRO A 709 -53.47 -22.10 -42.59
CA PRO A 709 -53.54 -21.70 -44.00
C PRO A 709 -52.86 -22.67 -44.97
N GLU A 710 -53.53 -22.88 -46.11
CA GLU A 710 -53.16 -23.73 -47.25
C GLU A 710 -51.81 -23.39 -47.93
N VAL A 711 -51.17 -24.44 -48.44
CA VAL A 711 -49.92 -24.47 -49.22
C VAL A 711 -50.16 -24.04 -50.69
N LYS A 712 -49.33 -23.12 -51.21
CA LYS A 712 -49.14 -22.89 -52.66
C LYS A 712 -47.67 -22.89 -53.03
N ASP A 713 -47.29 -23.86 -53.86
CA ASP A 713 -45.97 -24.04 -54.48
C ASP A 713 -45.60 -22.92 -55.46
N LEU A 714 -44.34 -22.49 -55.46
CA LEU A 714 -43.68 -21.83 -56.60
C LEU A 714 -42.22 -22.31 -56.78
N PRO A 715 -41.73 -22.46 -58.02
CA PRO A 715 -40.54 -23.27 -58.34
C PRO A 715 -39.19 -22.53 -58.29
N ILE A 716 -38.15 -23.35 -58.16
CA ILE A 716 -36.72 -23.05 -58.02
C ILE A 716 -36.09 -22.48 -59.32
N ALA A 717 -35.26 -21.43 -59.20
CA ALA A 717 -34.29 -21.03 -60.23
C ALA A 717 -32.89 -20.79 -59.62
N LYS A 718 -31.86 -21.26 -60.34
CA LYS A 718 -30.44 -21.39 -59.96
C LYS A 718 -29.65 -20.05 -59.92
N PRO A 719 -28.47 -20.02 -59.25
CA PRO A 719 -27.75 -18.81 -58.89
C PRO A 719 -26.84 -18.25 -60.00
N ILE A 720 -26.61 -16.93 -59.99
CA ILE A 720 -25.57 -16.26 -60.79
C ILE A 720 -24.67 -15.46 -59.85
N GLU A 721 -23.38 -15.79 -59.87
CA GLU A 721 -22.27 -15.08 -59.21
C GLU A 721 -22.00 -13.71 -59.85
N ARG A 722 -21.66 -12.70 -59.04
CA ARG A 722 -20.88 -11.53 -59.47
C ARG A 722 -19.83 -11.15 -58.42
N ALA A 723 -18.61 -11.00 -58.92
CA ALA A 723 -17.37 -10.69 -58.21
C ALA A 723 -17.30 -9.22 -57.70
N PRO A 724 -16.33 -8.88 -56.82
CA PRO A 724 -16.35 -7.67 -56.01
C PRO A 724 -15.77 -6.46 -56.76
N GLN A 725 -16.34 -5.27 -56.55
CA GLN A 725 -15.71 -4.01 -56.94
C GLN A 725 -15.45 -3.11 -55.73
N LYS A 726 -14.18 -2.72 -55.64
CA LYS A 726 -13.52 -1.85 -54.68
C LYS A 726 -13.66 -0.41 -55.20
N GLN A 727 -14.05 0.56 -54.37
CA GLN A 727 -13.91 1.98 -54.69
C GLN A 727 -13.18 2.73 -53.58
N GLU A 728 -12.21 3.52 -54.02
CA GLU A 728 -11.21 4.27 -53.26
C GLU A 728 -11.79 5.54 -52.64
N PHE A 729 -11.31 5.88 -51.44
CA PHE A 729 -11.55 7.14 -50.76
C PHE A 729 -10.62 8.23 -51.32
N VAL A 730 -11.17 9.37 -51.74
CA VAL A 730 -10.39 10.57 -52.09
C VAL A 730 -10.94 11.76 -51.30
N MET A 731 -10.11 12.35 -50.43
CA MET A 731 -10.41 13.61 -49.74
C MET A 731 -10.09 14.81 -50.64
N PRO A 732 -10.94 15.84 -50.74
CA PRO A 732 -10.55 17.16 -51.22
C PRO A 732 -10.04 18.07 -50.08
N ALA A 733 -9.01 18.84 -50.40
CA ALA A 733 -8.30 19.80 -49.56
C ALA A 733 -9.09 21.12 -49.28
N PRO A 734 -8.66 21.96 -48.32
CA PRO A 734 -9.53 22.88 -47.57
C PRO A 734 -9.64 24.27 -48.21
N VAL A 735 -10.78 24.94 -48.02
CA VAL A 735 -10.97 26.37 -48.32
C VAL A 735 -11.37 27.12 -47.05
N LYS A 736 -10.48 28.05 -46.62
CA LYS A 736 -10.66 29.08 -45.58
C LYS A 736 -11.74 30.08 -46.04
N GLN A 737 -12.68 30.64 -45.25
CA GLN A 737 -12.71 31.03 -43.84
C GLN A 737 -14.16 31.38 -43.42
N SER A 738 -14.64 30.88 -42.27
CA SER A 738 -15.38 31.65 -41.25
C SER A 738 -15.47 30.87 -39.92
N LEU A 739 -14.49 31.10 -39.04
CA LEU A 739 -14.48 31.04 -37.56
C LEU A 739 -15.13 29.90 -36.72
N PHE A 740 -15.79 28.90 -37.28
CA PHE A 740 -16.18 27.66 -36.58
C PHE A 740 -16.63 26.59 -37.59
N ASP A 741 -16.29 25.33 -37.34
CA ASP A 741 -16.76 24.20 -38.15
C ASP A 741 -18.02 23.59 -37.50
N VAL A 742 -19.15 23.58 -38.23
CA VAL A 742 -20.38 22.92 -37.78
C VAL A 742 -20.30 21.45 -38.15
N LYS A 743 -20.12 20.58 -37.16
CA LYS A 743 -20.11 19.11 -37.34
C LYS A 743 -21.53 18.57 -37.19
N LEU A 744 -22.14 18.15 -38.30
CA LEU A 744 -23.43 17.46 -38.30
C LEU A 744 -23.23 15.95 -38.13
N ASP A 745 -24.21 15.26 -37.55
CA ASP A 745 -24.23 13.81 -37.43
C ASP A 745 -24.15 13.15 -38.84
N PRO A 746 -23.33 12.09 -39.03
CA PRO A 746 -23.21 11.38 -40.30
C PRO A 746 -24.55 10.91 -40.88
N SER A 747 -25.51 10.55 -40.03
CA SER A 747 -26.85 10.12 -40.44
C SER A 747 -27.66 11.27 -41.08
N VAL A 748 -27.61 12.47 -40.48
CA VAL A 748 -28.27 13.67 -40.99
C VAL A 748 -27.65 14.11 -42.32
N MET A 749 -26.32 14.03 -42.43
CA MET A 749 -25.61 14.36 -43.66
C MET A 749 -26.00 13.42 -44.81
N ALA A 750 -26.13 12.11 -44.54
CA ALA A 750 -26.56 11.13 -45.53
C ALA A 750 -27.98 11.43 -46.04
N VAL A 751 -28.90 11.81 -45.16
CA VAL A 751 -30.27 12.19 -45.53
C VAL A 751 -30.30 13.46 -46.39
N ILE A 752 -29.48 14.47 -46.07
CA ILE A 752 -29.39 15.70 -46.88
C ILE A 752 -28.85 15.39 -48.28
N HIS A 753 -27.78 14.60 -48.40
CA HIS A 753 -27.23 14.20 -49.69
C HIS A 753 -28.23 13.40 -50.52
N GLN A 754 -28.95 12.47 -49.90
CA GLN A 754 -30.00 11.70 -50.56
C GLN A 754 -31.12 12.61 -51.08
N ARG A 755 -31.55 13.61 -50.30
CA ARG A 755 -32.60 14.55 -50.73
C ARG A 755 -32.14 15.50 -51.84
N ILE A 756 -30.88 15.96 -51.83
CA ILE A 756 -30.33 16.77 -52.93
C ILE A 756 -30.24 15.93 -54.21
N ALA A 757 -29.81 14.66 -54.11
CA ALA A 757 -29.71 13.76 -55.27
C ALA A 757 -31.09 13.41 -55.87
N MET A 758 -32.13 13.31 -55.05
CA MET A 758 -33.50 13.04 -55.50
C MET A 758 -34.22 14.28 -56.06
N THR A 759 -33.66 15.49 -55.89
CA THR A 759 -34.29 16.74 -56.32
C THR A 759 -33.52 17.36 -57.50
N PRO A 760 -34.09 17.49 -58.71
CA PRO A 760 -33.40 18.13 -59.82
C PRO A 760 -33.23 19.64 -59.56
N HIS A 761 -31.98 20.11 -59.44
CA HIS A 761 -31.63 21.46 -58.96
C HIS A 761 -30.81 22.29 -59.97
N ILE A 762 -31.17 22.24 -61.26
CA ILE A 762 -30.48 23.01 -62.31
C ILE A 762 -30.82 24.50 -62.18
N GLY A 763 -29.82 25.34 -61.92
CA GLY A 763 -29.96 26.80 -61.76
C GLY A 763 -30.29 27.27 -60.34
N PHE A 764 -30.26 26.38 -59.34
CA PHE A 764 -30.49 26.70 -57.93
C PHE A 764 -29.39 26.10 -57.04
N ARG A 765 -28.98 26.83 -55.99
CA ARG A 765 -28.03 26.38 -54.98
C ARG A 765 -28.80 25.87 -53.74
N PRO A 766 -28.56 24.62 -53.29
CA PRO A 766 -29.09 24.15 -52.01
C PRO A 766 -28.39 24.87 -50.85
N VAL A 767 -29.20 25.43 -49.95
CA VAL A 767 -28.78 26.09 -48.71
C VAL A 767 -29.51 25.42 -47.55
N VAL A 768 -28.75 24.98 -46.56
CA VAL A 768 -29.28 24.33 -45.35
C VAL A 768 -29.45 25.39 -44.27
N ASN A 769 -30.68 25.64 -43.84
CA ASN A 769 -31.01 26.58 -42.78
C ASN A 769 -31.43 25.84 -41.51
N VAL A 770 -30.80 26.17 -40.38
CA VAL A 770 -31.20 25.68 -39.06
C VAL A 770 -32.18 26.67 -38.45
N GLN A 771 -33.41 26.24 -38.21
CA GLN A 771 -34.43 27.06 -37.57
C GLN A 771 -34.16 27.20 -36.06
N LYS A 772 -34.74 28.23 -35.41
CA LYS A 772 -34.54 28.51 -33.98
C LYS A 772 -34.95 27.36 -33.03
N ASN A 773 -35.73 26.40 -33.52
CA ASN A 773 -36.15 25.18 -32.80
C ASN A 773 -35.21 23.97 -33.06
N GLY A 774 -34.09 24.15 -33.76
CA GLY A 774 -33.14 23.07 -34.07
C GLY A 774 -33.48 22.23 -35.30
N ASN A 775 -34.61 22.49 -35.97
CA ASN A 775 -34.97 21.77 -37.19
C ASN A 775 -34.14 22.24 -38.39
N ILE A 776 -33.68 21.28 -39.19
CA ILE A 776 -32.88 21.52 -40.38
C ILE A 776 -33.82 21.58 -41.60
N ASN A 777 -33.87 22.73 -42.26
CA ASN A 777 -34.65 22.93 -43.49
C ASN A 777 -33.71 23.10 -44.70
N LEU A 778 -33.99 22.39 -45.79
CA LEU A 778 -33.25 22.49 -47.03
C LEU A 778 -34.01 23.40 -47.99
N THR A 779 -33.43 24.56 -48.31
CA THR A 779 -34.00 25.55 -49.23
C THR A 779 -33.14 25.68 -50.48
N PHE A 780 -33.75 25.86 -51.65
CA PHE A 780 -33.03 26.03 -52.91
C PHE A 780 -33.14 27.48 -53.36
N GLU A 781 -32.04 28.22 -53.27
CA GLU A 781 -31.97 29.63 -53.69
C GLU A 781 -31.51 29.71 -55.15
N LYS A 782 -32.08 30.64 -55.93
CA LYS A 782 -31.74 30.77 -57.34
C LYS A 782 -30.32 31.32 -57.50
N ILE A 783 -29.54 30.73 -58.41
CA ILE A 783 -28.19 31.20 -58.77
C ILE A 783 -28.26 32.43 -59.66
#